data_AF-A0A3D2C905-F1
#
_entry.id   AF-A0A3D2C905-F1
#
_cell.length_a   1.000
_cell.length_b   1.000
_cell.length_c   1.000
_cell.angle_alpha   90.00
_cell.angle_beta   90.00
_cell.angle_gamma   90.00
#
_symmetry.space_group_name_H-M   'P 1'
#
loop_
_entity.id
_entity.type
_entity.pdbx_description
1 polymer ?
#
loop_
_entity_poly.entity_id
_entity_poly.type
_entity_poly.pdbx_seq_one_letter_code
_entity_poly.pdbx_strand_id
1 'polypeptide(L)'
;MRSAPPTHQTARKALCDATRSLRSDLLSTLPPSQAGVAAAERLILRLAVLQYIEACGLSAQAHQRLGTAGRSRLEILSLLGEPPPKPSIALAHMLPGLFGPDPVLDSLSVSSQTLRHALNAFEHPTLRDCWADDLTPGWVFQFLNDPARERLDEKINQGGKIGLHEVARKTQMFTERYLIHRTLHNSLGPLWLAICARNDWTADVVASGTLDHLAVRRSEWRTQRAAGRISSTALMPLHTPLEHAWSDFIPPPGIRDPDPSTPTSIRALKLIDPAVGTGHFLIVAFDLLLALHEEEARHRGRTGVSPWTPRDIVERILSHNLHGIDLDPSAVQMAATMLWLKALQVAPDAEPTRMNLVATDHKTLHLPDPNTHSAAPTSNVVAATHRRSEAPGIAHALAQAANLGSLVQVDALATQPLPEDAFSGPVDDLGVRLRGDQPRATPRLLSLLRSGQYDLVVTNPPYQGTKRLEHSDVIVEQYPEGSADLYAAFLLRGLQLARVGGISAQLTMRSWLFTKQFSRLRERLLTHHQLLALGDFEHGAFEQLGGMVVSVCASVFRRDRPPTTAIALRPSPPSISKGVSRTAAKRAAIRCQTGLHTFHPTRLQAIPEWPLVYWWSDETLERYAQSPKLADAYEVRQGMATGDNHRFLRRPWELSRRELWYVPVDSSALPSTDTQWVPYVKGAAGKTWFEPLDHVVRWGLGALEIKTHTRNGRQASRPQNERFYFRPGVCYSTIGARFSARLRRYRSVF
;
A
#
# COMPACT_ATOMS: atom_id res chain seq x y z
N MET A 1 16.31 -37.80 -11.95
CA MET A 1 16.09 -36.79 -10.89
C MET A 1 15.23 -35.68 -11.47
N ARG A 2 13.94 -35.59 -11.11
CA ARG A 2 13.12 -34.43 -11.48
C ARG A 2 13.58 -33.26 -10.60
N SER A 3 14.05 -32.18 -11.22
CA SER A 3 14.42 -30.95 -10.51
C SER A 3 13.23 -30.46 -9.69
N ALA A 4 13.48 -30.01 -8.45
CA ALA A 4 12.45 -29.39 -7.63
C ALA A 4 11.80 -28.22 -8.40
N PRO A 5 10.48 -28.02 -8.30
CA PRO A 5 9.82 -26.91 -8.97
C PRO A 5 10.47 -25.58 -8.54
N PRO A 6 10.62 -24.61 -9.46
CA PRO A 6 11.23 -23.34 -9.15
C PRO A 6 10.48 -22.66 -7.99
N THR A 7 11.21 -22.05 -7.06
CA THR A 7 10.57 -21.24 -6.01
C THR A 7 9.78 -20.10 -6.66
N HIS A 8 8.68 -19.68 -6.04
CA HIS A 8 7.84 -18.55 -6.48
C HIS A 8 8.66 -17.30 -6.84
N GLN A 9 9.80 -17.08 -6.16
CA GLN A 9 10.72 -15.98 -6.42
C GLN A 9 11.55 -16.16 -7.70
N THR A 10 12.03 -17.37 -8.00
CA THR A 10 12.76 -17.69 -9.24
C THR A 10 11.87 -17.42 -10.44
N ALA A 11 10.61 -17.85 -10.35
CA ALA A 11 9.63 -17.70 -11.41
C ALA A 11 9.23 -16.22 -11.60
N ARG A 12 9.02 -15.47 -10.50
CA ARG A 12 8.73 -14.03 -10.55
C ARG A 12 9.89 -13.19 -11.08
N LYS A 13 11.13 -13.53 -10.73
CA LYS A 13 12.32 -12.86 -11.30
C LYS A 13 12.41 -13.15 -12.80
N ALA A 14 12.23 -14.41 -13.21
CA ALA A 14 12.20 -14.76 -14.62
C ALA A 14 11.08 -14.02 -15.37
N LEU A 15 9.92 -13.82 -14.74
CA LEU A 15 8.82 -13.05 -15.34
C LEU A 15 9.22 -11.58 -15.54
N CYS A 16 9.82 -10.96 -14.52
CA CYS A 16 10.35 -9.60 -14.61
C CYS A 16 11.39 -9.46 -15.73
N ASP A 17 12.37 -10.36 -15.76
CA ASP A 17 13.44 -10.36 -16.76
C ASP A 17 12.85 -10.54 -18.17
N ALA A 18 11.90 -11.46 -18.35
CA ALA A 18 11.18 -11.67 -19.60
C ALA A 18 10.39 -10.43 -20.04
N THR A 19 9.61 -9.82 -19.14
CA THR A 19 8.84 -8.60 -19.44
C THR A 19 9.75 -7.44 -19.84
N ARG A 20 10.87 -7.24 -19.13
CA ARG A 20 11.82 -6.16 -19.41
C ARG A 20 12.56 -6.36 -20.73
N SER A 21 13.05 -7.58 -20.99
CA SER A 21 13.66 -7.94 -22.27
C SER A 21 12.68 -7.64 -23.40
N LEU A 22 11.45 -8.12 -23.26
CA LEU A 22 10.45 -8.00 -24.30
C LEU A 22 10.09 -6.55 -24.63
N ARG A 23 9.97 -5.72 -23.58
CA ARG A 23 9.75 -4.29 -23.73
C ARG A 23 10.91 -3.63 -24.47
N SER A 24 12.16 -3.98 -24.14
CA SER A 24 13.34 -3.46 -24.82
C SER A 24 13.37 -3.83 -26.29
N ASP A 25 13.12 -5.11 -26.60
CA ASP A 25 13.14 -5.63 -27.96
C ASP A 25 12.07 -4.98 -28.83
N LEU A 26 10.83 -4.86 -28.32
CA LEU A 26 9.76 -4.17 -29.05
C LEU A 26 10.10 -2.69 -29.27
N LEU A 27 10.59 -1.98 -28.26
CA LEU A 27 10.98 -0.56 -28.41
C LEU A 27 12.13 -0.35 -29.39
N SER A 28 13.01 -1.33 -29.60
CA SER A 28 14.06 -1.27 -30.62
C SER A 28 13.52 -1.31 -32.05
N THR A 29 12.33 -1.88 -32.24
CA THR A 29 11.67 -2.02 -33.56
C THR A 29 10.65 -0.93 -33.84
N LEU A 30 10.29 -0.14 -32.83
CA LEU A 30 9.23 0.86 -32.90
C LEU A 30 9.78 2.28 -32.90
N PRO A 31 9.09 3.24 -33.55
CA PRO A 31 9.51 4.64 -33.49
C PRO A 31 9.55 5.12 -32.03
N PRO A 32 10.61 5.87 -31.62
CA PRO A 32 10.81 6.32 -30.25
C PRO A 32 9.84 7.46 -29.90
N SER A 33 8.57 7.10 -29.77
CA SER A 33 7.45 8.00 -29.49
C SER A 33 6.63 7.47 -28.31
N GLN A 34 5.92 8.35 -27.60
CA GLN A 34 4.99 7.91 -26.54
C GLN A 34 3.93 6.93 -27.05
N ALA A 35 3.48 7.12 -28.31
CA ALA A 35 2.55 6.22 -28.97
C ALA A 35 3.15 4.82 -29.18
N GLY A 36 4.39 4.74 -29.67
CA GLY A 36 5.12 3.48 -29.82
C GLY A 36 5.33 2.73 -28.50
N VAL A 37 5.64 3.47 -27.42
CA VAL A 37 5.77 2.90 -26.06
C VAL A 37 4.45 2.32 -25.58
N ALA A 38 3.35 3.09 -25.69
CA ALA A 38 2.03 2.63 -25.26
C ALA A 38 1.55 1.41 -26.06
N ALA A 39 1.85 1.36 -27.36
CA ALA A 39 1.50 0.22 -28.21
C ALA A 39 2.30 -1.05 -27.87
N ALA A 40 3.61 -0.91 -27.60
CA ALA A 40 4.44 -2.02 -27.12
C ALA A 40 3.92 -2.58 -25.79
N GLU A 41 3.66 -1.70 -24.82
CA GLU A 41 3.16 -2.07 -23.49
C GLU A 41 1.80 -2.77 -23.61
N ARG A 42 0.89 -2.25 -24.44
CA ARG A 42 -0.41 -2.88 -24.72
C ARG A 42 -0.28 -4.26 -25.36
N LEU A 43 0.64 -4.45 -26.31
CA LEU A 43 0.90 -5.75 -26.93
C LEU A 43 1.39 -6.78 -25.90
N ILE A 44 2.33 -6.39 -25.03
CA ILE A 44 2.84 -7.28 -23.98
C ILE A 44 1.72 -7.68 -23.02
N LEU A 45 0.85 -6.74 -22.63
CA LEU A 45 -0.31 -7.03 -21.77
C LEU A 45 -1.32 -7.97 -22.45
N ARG A 46 -1.58 -7.81 -23.76
CA ARG A 46 -2.42 -8.74 -24.54
C ARG A 46 -1.85 -10.16 -24.46
N LEU A 47 -0.55 -10.31 -24.71
CA LEU A 47 0.12 -11.61 -24.67
C LEU A 47 0.06 -12.23 -23.27
N ALA A 48 0.27 -11.44 -22.22
CA ALA A 48 0.18 -11.92 -20.84
C ALA A 48 -1.23 -12.41 -20.49
N VAL A 49 -2.28 -11.67 -20.89
CA VAL A 49 -3.67 -12.09 -20.63
C VAL A 49 -4.04 -13.34 -21.43
N LEU A 50 -3.60 -13.45 -22.69
CA LEU A 50 -3.81 -14.66 -23.49
C LEU A 50 -3.13 -15.88 -22.87
N GLN A 51 -1.88 -15.72 -22.40
CA GLN A 51 -1.15 -16.81 -21.75
C GLN A 51 -1.84 -17.27 -20.46
N TYR A 52 -2.42 -16.34 -19.70
CA TYR A 52 -3.25 -16.65 -18.53
C TYR A 52 -4.55 -17.38 -18.91
N ILE A 53 -5.27 -16.93 -19.95
CA ILE A 53 -6.49 -17.58 -20.46
C ILE A 53 -6.19 -19.04 -20.84
N GLU A 54 -5.09 -19.28 -21.56
CA GLU A 54 -4.67 -20.63 -21.95
C GLU A 54 -4.32 -21.49 -20.74
N ALA A 55 -3.52 -20.96 -19.81
CA ALA A 55 -3.11 -21.70 -18.61
C ALA A 55 -4.31 -22.08 -17.72
N CYS A 56 -5.36 -21.26 -17.71
CA CYS A 56 -6.59 -21.54 -16.97
C CYS A 56 -7.58 -22.45 -17.73
N GLY A 57 -7.25 -22.91 -18.94
CA GLY A 57 -8.16 -23.73 -19.75
C GLY A 57 -9.40 -22.97 -20.26
N LEU A 58 -9.39 -21.64 -20.17
CA LEU A 58 -10.51 -20.79 -20.58
C LEU A 58 -10.62 -20.65 -22.10
N SER A 59 -9.66 -21.18 -22.87
CA SER A 59 -9.64 -21.04 -24.33
C SER A 59 -10.91 -21.58 -24.99
N ALA A 60 -11.43 -22.74 -24.56
CA ALA A 60 -12.66 -23.31 -25.14
C ALA A 60 -13.91 -22.46 -24.82
N GLN A 61 -14.02 -21.95 -23.60
CA GLN A 61 -15.12 -21.09 -23.15
C GLN A 61 -15.06 -19.71 -23.80
N ALA A 62 -13.83 -19.19 -23.97
CA ALA A 62 -13.56 -18.04 -24.79
C ALA A 62 -14.04 -18.34 -26.22
N HIS A 63 -13.52 -19.37 -26.91
CA HIS A 63 -13.93 -19.70 -28.29
C HIS A 63 -15.45 -19.88 -28.47
N GLN A 64 -16.15 -20.53 -27.54
CA GLN A 64 -17.61 -20.72 -27.61
C GLN A 64 -18.38 -19.40 -27.53
N ARG A 65 -17.95 -18.47 -26.66
CA ARG A 65 -18.53 -17.12 -26.55
C ARG A 65 -18.04 -16.15 -27.62
N LEU A 66 -16.93 -16.48 -28.26
CA LEU A 66 -16.32 -15.66 -29.29
C LEU A 66 -16.98 -15.82 -30.67
N GLY A 67 -17.97 -16.73 -30.79
CA GLY A 67 -18.37 -17.27 -32.09
C GLY A 67 -17.18 -17.96 -32.76
N THR A 68 -17.36 -18.56 -33.93
CA THR A 68 -16.27 -19.18 -34.70
C THR A 68 -15.25 -18.16 -35.28
N ALA A 69 -15.07 -17.01 -34.63
CA ALA A 69 -14.15 -15.92 -34.98
C ALA A 69 -13.26 -15.50 -33.79
N GLY A 70 -12.92 -16.43 -32.90
CA GLY A 70 -11.90 -16.26 -31.87
C GLY A 70 -10.51 -16.66 -32.39
N ARG A 71 -9.50 -15.81 -32.22
CA ARG A 71 -8.11 -16.17 -32.58
C ARG A 71 -7.64 -17.34 -31.74
N SER A 72 -7.40 -18.49 -32.37
CA SER A 72 -6.52 -19.51 -31.80
C SER A 72 -5.07 -18.97 -31.77
N ARG A 73 -4.20 -19.57 -30.93
CA ARG A 73 -2.74 -19.41 -30.98
C ARG A 73 -2.19 -19.42 -32.42
N LEU A 74 -2.81 -20.20 -33.31
CA LEU A 74 -2.51 -20.29 -34.74
C LEU A 74 -2.74 -19.00 -35.55
N GLU A 75 -3.66 -18.11 -35.17
CA GLU A 75 -3.95 -16.85 -35.91
C GLU A 75 -3.05 -15.68 -35.46
N ILE A 76 -2.57 -15.71 -34.21
CA ILE A 76 -1.43 -14.87 -33.80
C ILE A 76 -0.15 -15.35 -34.50
N LEU A 77 -0.04 -16.67 -34.73
CA LEU A 77 1.03 -17.26 -35.52
C LEU A 77 0.86 -17.02 -37.05
N SER A 78 -0.34 -16.78 -37.58
CA SER A 78 -0.56 -16.47 -39.01
C SER A 78 -0.26 -15.01 -39.36
N LEU A 79 -0.41 -14.09 -38.41
CA LEU A 79 0.20 -12.74 -38.47
C LEU A 79 1.73 -12.77 -38.66
N LEU A 80 2.35 -13.95 -38.47
CA LEU A 80 3.77 -14.18 -38.66
C LEU A 80 4.15 -14.59 -40.09
N GLY A 81 3.25 -14.47 -41.08
CA GLY A 81 3.62 -14.32 -42.49
C GLY A 81 2.62 -14.78 -43.57
N GLU A 82 1.58 -13.98 -43.90
CA GLU A 82 0.89 -13.76 -45.22
C GLU A 82 -0.43 -12.92 -45.02
N PRO A 83 -0.99 -12.21 -46.04
CA PRO A 83 -1.90 -11.06 -45.87
C PRO A 83 -3.36 -11.42 -45.42
N PRO A 84 -4.18 -10.45 -44.98
CA PRO A 84 -5.04 -10.61 -43.79
C PRO A 84 -6.42 -11.20 -44.07
N PRO A 85 -7.07 -11.76 -43.04
CA PRO A 85 -8.49 -11.59 -42.82
C PRO A 85 -8.76 -10.67 -41.61
N LYS A 86 -9.62 -9.66 -41.80
CA LYS A 86 -10.39 -8.99 -40.72
C LYS A 86 -11.65 -9.83 -40.44
N PRO A 87 -12.35 -9.73 -39.28
CA PRO A 87 -12.00 -9.20 -37.94
C PRO A 87 -12.23 -10.27 -36.83
N SER A 88 -11.48 -10.42 -35.74
CA SER A 88 -11.25 -9.52 -34.58
C SER A 88 -12.47 -9.13 -33.72
N ILE A 89 -13.67 -9.68 -33.95
CA ILE A 89 -14.89 -9.12 -33.31
C ILE A 89 -15.03 -9.48 -31.82
N ALA A 90 -14.72 -10.70 -31.41
CA ALA A 90 -15.33 -11.16 -30.16
C ALA A 90 -14.50 -10.91 -28.88
N LEU A 91 -13.17 -11.01 -28.88
CA LEU A 91 -12.35 -10.56 -27.73
C LEU A 91 -12.32 -9.05 -27.67
N ALA A 92 -12.40 -8.36 -28.81
CA ALA A 92 -12.55 -6.92 -28.86
C ALA A 92 -13.93 -6.44 -28.39
N HIS A 93 -14.96 -7.28 -28.45
CA HIS A 93 -16.30 -6.97 -27.93
C HIS A 93 -16.41 -7.26 -26.43
N MET A 94 -15.81 -8.36 -25.96
CA MET A 94 -15.84 -8.76 -24.54
C MET A 94 -14.77 -8.04 -23.72
N LEU A 95 -13.58 -7.85 -24.30
CA LEU A 95 -12.44 -7.12 -23.73
C LEU A 95 -11.98 -5.85 -24.50
N PRO A 96 -12.86 -4.90 -24.87
CA PRO A 96 -12.56 -3.77 -25.75
C PRO A 96 -11.39 -2.88 -25.33
N GLY A 97 -11.21 -2.64 -24.04
CA GLY A 97 -10.11 -1.80 -23.59
C GLY A 97 -8.74 -2.37 -23.98
N LEU A 98 -8.55 -3.69 -23.82
CA LEU A 98 -7.26 -4.33 -24.06
C LEU A 98 -7.15 -4.85 -25.49
N PHE A 99 -8.19 -5.53 -25.99
CA PHE A 99 -8.22 -6.21 -27.29
C PHE A 99 -8.98 -5.45 -28.38
N GLY A 100 -9.54 -4.29 -28.08
CA GLY A 100 -10.17 -3.43 -29.07
C GLY A 100 -9.20 -2.89 -30.12
N PRO A 101 -9.70 -2.32 -31.21
CA PRO A 101 -8.90 -1.63 -32.22
C PRO A 101 -8.04 -0.54 -31.59
N ASP A 102 -6.79 -0.50 -32.00
CA ASP A 102 -5.80 0.46 -31.54
C ASP A 102 -5.05 0.95 -32.78
N PRO A 103 -5.33 2.15 -33.30
CA PRO A 103 -4.76 2.62 -34.56
C PRO A 103 -3.25 2.61 -34.59
N VAL A 104 -2.60 2.81 -33.44
CA VAL A 104 -1.14 2.80 -33.34
C VAL A 104 -0.68 1.36 -33.45
N LEU A 105 -1.16 0.46 -32.58
CA LEU A 105 -0.77 -0.95 -32.59
C LEU A 105 -1.13 -1.65 -33.91
N ASP A 106 -2.29 -1.33 -34.50
CA ASP A 106 -2.77 -1.88 -35.77
C ASP A 106 -1.94 -1.37 -36.97
N SER A 107 -1.23 -0.25 -36.81
CA SER A 107 -0.28 0.29 -37.80
C SER A 107 1.16 -0.20 -37.60
N LEU A 108 1.44 -0.94 -36.51
CA LEU A 108 2.78 -1.46 -36.24
C LEU A 108 3.09 -2.70 -37.09
N SER A 109 4.10 -2.59 -37.94
CA SER A 109 4.72 -3.73 -38.62
C SER A 109 5.70 -4.45 -37.69
N VAL A 110 5.19 -5.13 -36.65
CA VAL A 110 6.05 -5.96 -35.78
C VAL A 110 6.44 -7.22 -36.54
N SER A 111 7.74 -7.53 -36.61
CA SER A 111 8.19 -8.70 -37.34
C SER A 111 7.67 -10.00 -36.73
N SER A 112 7.40 -10.97 -37.60
CA SER A 112 7.10 -12.35 -37.27
C SER A 112 8.07 -12.98 -36.29
N GLN A 113 9.35 -12.60 -36.38
CA GLN A 113 10.40 -13.13 -35.52
C GLN A 113 10.35 -12.52 -34.12
N THR A 114 10.10 -11.21 -34.02
CA THR A 114 9.95 -10.47 -32.77
C THR A 114 8.75 -10.97 -31.96
N LEU A 115 7.62 -11.24 -32.61
CA LEU A 115 6.44 -11.81 -31.96
C LEU A 115 6.65 -13.27 -31.50
N ARG A 116 7.38 -14.10 -32.25
CA ARG A 116 7.75 -15.45 -31.78
C ARG A 116 8.67 -15.38 -30.57
N HIS A 117 9.65 -14.47 -30.61
CA HIS A 117 10.53 -14.23 -29.48
C HIS A 117 9.72 -13.82 -28.24
N ALA A 118 8.71 -12.95 -28.42
CA ALA A 118 7.78 -12.53 -27.38
C ALA A 118 7.04 -13.69 -26.71
N LEU A 119 6.42 -14.54 -27.53
CA LEU A 119 5.69 -15.70 -27.05
C LEU A 119 6.62 -16.68 -26.33
N ASN A 120 7.78 -16.98 -26.93
CA ASN A 120 8.77 -17.89 -26.34
C ASN A 120 9.28 -17.40 -24.97
N ALA A 121 9.40 -16.08 -24.78
CA ALA A 121 9.82 -15.51 -23.49
C ALA A 121 8.80 -15.78 -22.38
N PHE A 122 7.50 -15.70 -22.67
CA PHE A 122 6.43 -16.01 -21.71
C PHE A 122 6.12 -17.51 -21.58
N GLU A 123 6.50 -18.31 -22.58
CA GLU A 123 6.37 -19.78 -22.57
C GLU A 123 7.55 -20.51 -21.91
N HIS A 124 8.54 -19.76 -21.40
CA HIS A 124 9.69 -20.35 -20.76
C HIS A 124 9.27 -21.33 -19.65
N PRO A 125 9.82 -22.56 -19.57
CA PRO A 125 9.35 -23.60 -18.65
C PRO A 125 9.28 -23.17 -17.17
N THR A 126 10.13 -22.23 -16.75
CA THR A 126 10.12 -21.69 -15.37
C THR A 126 8.91 -20.81 -15.06
N LEU A 127 8.19 -20.33 -16.08
CA LEU A 127 7.01 -19.47 -15.94
C LEU A 127 5.69 -20.25 -16.00
N ARG A 128 5.73 -21.53 -16.39
CA ARG A 128 4.53 -22.36 -16.59
C ARG A 128 3.57 -22.28 -15.41
N ASP A 129 4.08 -22.44 -14.20
CA ASP A 129 3.26 -22.44 -12.98
C ASP A 129 2.80 -21.04 -12.56
N CYS A 130 3.47 -19.96 -13.02
CA CYS A 130 3.06 -18.59 -12.72
C CYS A 130 1.74 -18.23 -13.41
N TRP A 131 1.50 -18.77 -14.59
CA TRP A 131 0.30 -18.41 -15.37
C TRP A 131 -1.00 -18.99 -14.80
N ALA A 132 -0.92 -19.88 -13.79
CA ALA A 132 -2.07 -20.29 -13.00
C ALA A 132 -2.44 -19.29 -11.87
N ASP A 133 -1.56 -18.33 -11.55
CA ASP A 133 -1.83 -17.27 -10.56
C ASP A 133 -2.55 -16.09 -11.23
N ASP A 134 -3.76 -15.79 -10.77
CA ASP A 134 -4.59 -14.67 -11.25
C ASP A 134 -3.99 -13.28 -11.01
N LEU A 135 -2.92 -13.16 -10.22
CA LEU A 135 -2.20 -11.91 -10.01
C LEU A 135 -1.08 -11.68 -11.04
N THR A 136 -0.71 -12.70 -11.81
CA THR A 136 0.44 -12.69 -12.75
C THR A 136 0.33 -11.62 -13.84
N PRO A 137 -0.82 -11.43 -14.53
CA PRO A 137 -0.96 -10.35 -15.52
C PRO A 137 -0.75 -8.96 -14.91
N GLY A 138 -1.17 -8.78 -13.66
CA GLY A 138 -0.82 -7.58 -12.91
C GLY A 138 0.69 -7.44 -12.76
N TRP A 139 1.41 -8.48 -12.34
CA TRP A 139 2.87 -8.38 -12.16
C TRP A 139 3.59 -7.95 -13.43
N VAL A 140 3.15 -8.46 -14.59
CA VAL A 140 3.63 -7.99 -15.91
C VAL A 140 3.38 -6.48 -16.06
N PHE A 141 2.18 -5.98 -15.72
CA PHE A 141 1.87 -4.54 -15.72
C PHE A 141 2.85 -3.74 -14.86
N GLN A 142 3.19 -4.21 -13.66
CA GLN A 142 4.18 -3.53 -12.81
C GLN A 142 5.54 -3.41 -13.50
N PHE A 143 6.04 -4.53 -14.05
CA PHE A 143 7.37 -4.59 -14.63
C PHE A 143 7.48 -3.72 -15.89
N LEU A 144 6.37 -3.51 -16.60
CA LEU A 144 6.31 -2.54 -17.70
C LEU A 144 6.50 -1.09 -17.22
N ASN A 145 5.99 -0.77 -16.03
CA ASN A 145 6.08 0.58 -15.45
C ASN A 145 7.37 0.83 -14.65
N ASP A 146 8.13 -0.20 -14.29
CA ASP A 146 9.40 -0.08 -13.55
C ASP A 146 10.36 0.97 -14.16
N PRO A 147 10.63 1.02 -15.47
CA PRO A 147 11.54 2.02 -16.05
C PRO A 147 11.04 3.47 -15.90
N ALA A 148 9.72 3.68 -15.84
CA ALA A 148 9.15 5.00 -15.57
C ALA A 148 9.29 5.36 -14.09
N ARG A 149 9.05 4.40 -13.19
CA ARG A 149 9.26 4.57 -11.75
C ARG A 149 10.71 4.90 -11.41
N GLU A 150 11.66 4.18 -11.97
CA GLU A 150 13.11 4.35 -11.75
C GLU A 150 13.57 5.77 -12.14
N ARG A 151 13.09 6.29 -13.29
CA ARG A 151 13.34 7.70 -13.70
C ARG A 151 12.75 8.73 -12.73
N LEU A 152 11.56 8.46 -12.18
CA LEU A 152 10.95 9.34 -11.18
C LEU A 152 11.69 9.27 -9.83
N ASP A 153 12.21 8.11 -9.45
CA ASP A 153 13.11 7.97 -8.30
C ASP A 153 14.38 8.82 -8.45
N GLU A 154 15.01 8.79 -9.63
CA GLU A 154 16.16 9.64 -9.94
C GLU A 154 15.83 11.14 -9.85
N LYS A 155 14.70 11.56 -10.43
CA LYS A 155 14.19 12.94 -10.35
C LYS A 155 14.06 13.39 -8.89
N ILE A 156 13.48 12.57 -8.02
CA ILE A 156 13.30 12.87 -6.59
C ILE A 156 14.65 12.92 -5.86
N ASN A 157 15.55 11.98 -6.16
CA ASN A 157 16.88 11.92 -5.54
C ASN A 157 17.74 13.14 -5.89
N GLN A 158 17.52 13.74 -7.06
CA GLN A 158 18.13 15.01 -7.48
C GLN A 158 17.45 16.25 -6.88
N GLY A 159 16.45 16.06 -6.01
CA GLY A 159 15.73 17.13 -5.33
C GLY A 159 14.47 17.63 -6.06
N GLY A 160 14.13 17.03 -7.21
CA GLY A 160 12.93 17.35 -7.97
C GLY A 160 11.63 17.01 -7.25
N LYS A 161 10.53 17.58 -7.76
CA LYS A 161 9.16 17.24 -7.36
C LYS A 161 8.50 16.39 -8.44
N ILE A 162 7.49 15.63 -8.06
CA ILE A 162 6.66 14.88 -9.01
C ILE A 162 5.28 15.53 -9.12
N GLY A 163 4.74 15.58 -10.33
CA GLY A 163 3.37 15.98 -10.57
C GLY A 163 2.40 14.94 -10.02
N LEU A 164 1.19 15.37 -9.67
CA LEU A 164 0.16 14.48 -9.13
C LEU A 164 -0.23 13.36 -10.11
N HIS A 165 -0.27 13.64 -11.41
CA HIS A 165 -0.47 12.63 -12.45
C HIS A 165 0.68 11.60 -12.57
N GLU A 166 1.90 11.95 -12.10
CA GLU A 166 3.06 11.04 -12.10
C GLU A 166 3.03 10.08 -10.89
N VAL A 167 2.21 10.36 -9.86
CA VAL A 167 2.13 9.58 -8.63
C VAL A 167 1.76 8.13 -8.92
N ALA A 168 0.74 7.89 -9.75
CA ALA A 168 0.28 6.55 -10.08
C ALA A 168 1.43 5.65 -10.56
N ARG A 169 2.26 6.15 -11.50
CA ARG A 169 3.44 5.43 -12.00
C ARG A 169 4.54 5.27 -10.96
N LYS A 170 4.76 6.28 -10.10
CA LYS A 170 5.81 6.26 -9.08
C LYS A 170 5.51 5.27 -7.94
N THR A 171 4.25 5.18 -7.54
CA THR A 171 3.82 4.49 -6.32
C THR A 171 3.14 3.16 -6.58
N GLN A 172 3.10 2.70 -7.84
CA GLN A 172 2.57 1.40 -8.20
C GLN A 172 3.49 0.28 -7.72
N MET A 173 3.39 -0.03 -6.42
CA MET A 173 4.01 -1.17 -5.78
C MET A 173 2.96 -2.23 -5.55
N PHE A 174 3.24 -3.45 -5.98
CA PHE A 174 2.30 -4.54 -5.87
C PHE A 174 2.22 -5.11 -4.47
N THR A 175 1.01 -5.50 -4.11
CA THR A 175 0.72 -6.11 -2.81
C THR A 175 0.84 -7.63 -2.91
N GLU A 176 1.70 -8.23 -2.08
CA GLU A 176 1.83 -9.68 -2.00
C GLU A 176 0.52 -10.34 -1.54
N ARG A 177 0.13 -11.45 -2.17
CA ARG A 177 -1.13 -12.18 -1.91
C ARG A 177 -1.37 -12.44 -0.42
N TYR A 178 -0.34 -12.83 0.34
CA TYR A 178 -0.48 -13.11 1.78
C TYR A 178 -0.82 -11.88 2.63
N LEU A 179 -0.38 -10.67 2.22
CA LEU A 179 -0.75 -9.42 2.89
C LEU A 179 -2.22 -9.09 2.62
N ILE A 180 -2.67 -9.33 1.38
CA ILE A 180 -4.06 -9.14 0.97
C ILE A 180 -4.98 -10.10 1.73
N HIS A 181 -4.70 -11.41 1.73
CA HIS A 181 -5.50 -12.40 2.46
C HIS A 181 -5.62 -12.04 3.93
N ARG A 182 -4.51 -11.71 4.59
CA ARG A 182 -4.56 -11.32 5.99
C ARG A 182 -5.45 -10.09 6.20
N THR A 183 -5.29 -9.06 5.37
CA THR A 183 -6.07 -7.81 5.48
C THR A 183 -7.56 -8.08 5.27
N LEU A 184 -7.92 -8.87 4.25
CA LEU A 184 -9.30 -9.24 3.95
C LEU A 184 -9.90 -10.18 5.00
N HIS A 185 -9.20 -11.24 5.43
CA HIS A 185 -9.72 -12.15 6.47
C HIS A 185 -10.00 -11.40 7.78
N ASN A 186 -9.15 -10.46 8.17
CA ASN A 186 -9.33 -9.68 9.39
C ASN A 186 -10.26 -8.45 9.22
N SER A 187 -10.93 -8.31 8.07
CA SER A 187 -11.93 -7.27 7.82
C SER A 187 -13.27 -7.84 7.33
N LEU A 188 -13.29 -8.67 6.28
CA LEU A 188 -14.47 -9.42 5.81
C LEU A 188 -14.90 -10.53 6.76
N GLY A 189 -13.96 -11.28 7.36
CA GLY A 189 -14.28 -12.37 8.30
C GLY A 189 -15.15 -11.89 9.47
N PRO A 190 -14.77 -10.81 10.19
CA PRO A 190 -15.61 -10.13 11.17
C PRO A 190 -17.03 -9.80 10.69
N LEU A 191 -17.15 -9.22 9.49
CA LEU A 191 -18.43 -8.83 8.92
C LEU A 191 -19.30 -10.06 8.63
N TRP A 192 -18.72 -11.13 8.08
CA TRP A 192 -19.43 -12.39 7.84
C TRP A 192 -19.97 -13.00 9.13
N LEU A 193 -19.14 -13.09 10.17
CA LEU A 193 -19.57 -13.62 11.47
C LEU A 193 -20.72 -12.79 12.06
N ALA A 194 -20.67 -11.46 11.92
CA ALA A 194 -21.76 -10.59 12.34
C ALA A 194 -23.03 -10.76 11.48
N ILE A 195 -22.92 -10.95 10.17
CA ILE A 195 -24.05 -11.25 9.27
C ILE A 195 -24.72 -12.57 9.68
N CYS A 196 -23.93 -13.61 9.95
CA CYS A 196 -24.46 -14.89 10.43
C CYS A 196 -25.20 -14.71 11.75
N ALA A 197 -24.57 -14.06 12.74
CA ALA A 197 -25.18 -13.80 14.04
C ALA A 197 -26.48 -12.98 13.91
N ARG A 198 -26.54 -11.99 13.02
CA ARG A 198 -27.75 -11.19 12.76
C ARG A 198 -28.93 -12.01 12.21
N ASN A 199 -28.65 -13.10 11.52
CA ASN A 199 -29.65 -13.97 10.89
C ASN A 199 -29.85 -15.29 11.67
N ASP A 200 -29.36 -15.37 12.91
CA ASP A 200 -29.38 -16.60 13.72
C ASP A 200 -28.73 -17.81 13.03
N TRP A 201 -27.73 -17.56 12.18
CA TRP A 201 -26.93 -18.59 11.52
C TRP A 201 -25.64 -18.84 12.29
N THR A 202 -25.19 -20.10 12.28
CA THR A 202 -23.84 -20.46 12.72
C THR A 202 -22.96 -20.62 11.49
N ALA A 203 -21.99 -19.73 11.31
CA ALA A 203 -21.03 -19.82 10.21
C ALA A 203 -20.30 -21.18 10.21
N ASP A 204 -19.99 -21.72 9.03
CA ASP A 204 -19.42 -23.06 8.86
C ASP A 204 -18.09 -23.20 9.64
N VAL A 205 -17.29 -22.13 9.70
CA VAL A 205 -16.02 -22.09 10.47
C VAL A 205 -16.22 -22.24 11.98
N VAL A 206 -17.36 -21.76 12.49
CA VAL A 206 -17.73 -21.86 13.91
C VAL A 206 -18.34 -23.24 14.17
N ALA A 207 -19.28 -23.69 13.33
CA ALA A 207 -19.95 -24.98 13.48
C ALA A 207 -18.97 -26.17 13.45
N SER A 208 -17.91 -26.08 12.65
CA SER A 208 -16.88 -27.12 12.52
C SER A 208 -15.78 -27.10 13.59
N GLY A 209 -15.73 -26.08 14.46
CA GLY A 209 -14.62 -25.88 15.40
C GLY A 209 -13.28 -25.57 14.73
N THR A 210 -13.28 -25.15 13.45
CA THR A 210 -12.05 -24.94 12.66
C THR A 210 -11.10 -23.94 13.31
N LEU A 211 -11.61 -22.85 13.89
CA LEU A 211 -10.76 -21.86 14.55
C LEU A 211 -10.07 -22.41 15.80
N ASP A 212 -10.73 -23.28 16.55
CA ASP A 212 -10.19 -23.91 17.76
C ASP A 212 -9.11 -24.94 17.39
N HIS A 213 -9.36 -25.77 16.39
CA HIS A 213 -8.35 -26.69 15.84
C HIS A 213 -7.11 -25.96 15.33
N LEU A 214 -7.29 -24.84 14.62
CA LEU A 214 -6.19 -23.99 14.19
C LEU A 214 -5.45 -23.37 15.39
N ALA A 215 -6.15 -22.95 16.44
CA ALA A 215 -5.53 -22.36 17.62
C ALA A 215 -4.61 -23.36 18.35
N VAL A 216 -5.07 -24.60 18.53
CA VAL A 216 -4.27 -25.70 19.11
C VAL A 216 -3.02 -25.94 18.26
N ARG A 217 -3.19 -26.15 16.94
CA ARG A 217 -2.07 -26.42 16.03
C ARG A 217 -1.07 -25.28 15.97
N ARG A 218 -1.53 -24.03 15.96
CA ARG A 218 -0.66 -22.84 16.00
C ARG A 218 0.19 -22.83 17.28
N SER A 219 -0.38 -23.21 18.42
CA SER A 219 0.34 -23.29 19.70
C SER A 219 1.45 -24.35 19.66
N GLU A 220 1.13 -25.55 19.17
CA GLU A 220 2.09 -26.64 18.99
C GLU A 220 3.21 -26.24 18.03
N TRP A 221 2.87 -25.64 16.88
CA TRP A 221 3.84 -25.22 15.86
C TRP A 221 4.81 -24.15 16.39
N ARG A 222 4.29 -23.19 17.17
CA ARG A 222 5.13 -22.19 17.87
C ARG A 222 6.08 -22.85 18.87
N THR A 223 5.60 -23.82 19.63
CA THR A 223 6.41 -24.57 20.61
C THR A 223 7.52 -25.38 19.93
N GLN A 224 7.20 -26.07 18.83
CA GLN A 224 8.19 -26.83 18.05
C GLN A 224 9.24 -25.93 17.40
N ARG A 225 8.83 -24.76 16.88
CA ARG A 225 9.75 -23.76 16.32
C ARG A 225 10.65 -23.15 17.38
N ALA A 226 10.12 -22.83 18.57
CA ALA A 226 10.92 -22.32 19.69
C ALA A 226 11.96 -23.34 20.17
N ALA A 227 11.63 -24.63 20.10
CA ALA A 227 12.55 -25.73 20.40
C ALA A 227 13.53 -26.07 19.27
N GLY A 228 13.53 -25.32 18.15
CA GLY A 228 14.42 -25.58 17.00
C GLY A 228 14.10 -26.84 16.19
N ARG A 229 12.97 -27.52 16.45
CA ARG A 229 12.56 -28.76 15.75
C ARG A 229 12.01 -28.50 14.35
N ILE A 230 11.53 -27.29 14.09
CA ILE A 230 10.95 -26.86 12.80
C ILE A 230 11.65 -25.56 12.37
N SER A 231 12.00 -25.48 11.08
CA SER A 231 12.58 -24.28 10.48
C SER A 231 11.68 -23.05 10.66
N SER A 232 12.29 -21.87 10.80
CA SER A 232 11.56 -20.59 10.86
C SER A 232 10.77 -20.28 9.58
N THR A 233 11.10 -20.92 8.45
CA THR A 233 10.43 -20.75 7.15
C THR A 233 9.38 -21.81 6.85
N ALA A 234 9.28 -22.87 7.66
CA ALA A 234 8.33 -23.96 7.42
C ALA A 234 6.90 -23.53 7.78
N LEU A 235 5.99 -23.67 6.81
CA LEU A 235 4.56 -23.38 6.97
C LEU A 235 3.89 -24.44 7.85
N MET A 236 3.00 -24.00 8.74
CA MET A 236 2.09 -24.90 9.45
C MET A 236 1.10 -25.51 8.45
N PRO A 237 0.93 -26.85 8.44
CA PRO A 237 0.05 -27.54 7.51
C PRO A 237 -1.42 -27.20 7.79
N LEU A 238 -2.19 -27.21 6.71
CA LEU A 238 -3.64 -27.07 6.71
C LEU A 238 -4.22 -28.29 6.00
N HIS A 239 -5.31 -28.84 6.53
CA HIS A 239 -5.85 -30.13 6.14
C HIS A 239 -7.21 -30.03 5.46
N THR A 240 -7.97 -28.96 5.68
CA THR A 240 -9.31 -28.79 5.11
C THR A 240 -9.43 -27.51 4.29
N PRO A 241 -10.36 -27.42 3.32
CA PRO A 241 -10.62 -26.18 2.60
C PRO A 241 -10.98 -25.01 3.53
N LEU A 242 -11.73 -25.29 4.61
CA LEU A 242 -12.14 -24.31 5.59
C LEU A 242 -10.95 -23.78 6.42
N GLU A 243 -10.00 -24.66 6.76
CA GLU A 243 -8.74 -24.24 7.37
C GLU A 243 -7.93 -23.32 6.44
N HIS A 244 -7.94 -23.55 5.11
CA HIS A 244 -7.29 -22.67 4.14
C HIS A 244 -7.96 -21.29 4.11
N ALA A 245 -9.29 -21.24 4.02
CA ALA A 245 -10.08 -20.02 3.96
C ALA A 245 -9.96 -19.15 5.22
N TRP A 246 -9.68 -19.74 6.39
CA TRP A 246 -9.62 -19.01 7.67
C TRP A 246 -8.22 -18.96 8.30
N SER A 247 -7.19 -19.38 7.56
CA SER A 247 -5.84 -19.57 8.09
C SER A 247 -5.16 -18.29 8.61
N ASP A 248 -5.52 -17.12 8.09
CA ASP A 248 -4.96 -15.82 8.51
C ASP A 248 -5.92 -15.00 9.39
N PHE A 249 -7.12 -15.50 9.65
CA PHE A 249 -8.09 -14.83 10.52
C PHE A 249 -7.62 -14.86 11.98
N ILE A 250 -7.67 -13.69 12.62
CA ILE A 250 -7.44 -13.51 14.05
C ILE A 250 -8.64 -12.74 14.59
N PRO A 251 -9.59 -13.40 15.27
CA PRO A 251 -10.74 -12.69 15.83
C PRO A 251 -10.24 -11.73 16.91
N PRO A 252 -10.43 -10.41 16.77
CA PRO A 252 -10.16 -9.50 17.87
C PRO A 252 -11.24 -9.69 18.95
N PRO A 253 -10.93 -9.36 20.22
CA PRO A 253 -11.89 -9.47 21.31
C PRO A 253 -13.16 -8.65 21.01
N GLY A 254 -14.34 -9.28 21.11
CA GLY A 254 -15.63 -8.59 20.94
C GLY A 254 -16.18 -8.49 19.51
N ILE A 255 -15.51 -9.04 18.48
CA ILE A 255 -16.13 -9.18 17.16
C ILE A 255 -16.96 -10.45 17.13
N ARG A 256 -18.26 -10.31 17.40
CA ARG A 256 -19.35 -11.27 17.07
C ARG A 256 -20.70 -10.57 17.04
N ASP A 257 -20.85 -9.49 17.80
CA ASP A 257 -22.15 -8.87 17.96
C ASP A 257 -22.51 -8.06 16.71
N PRO A 258 -23.63 -8.40 16.03
CA PRO A 258 -24.14 -7.55 14.98
C PRO A 258 -24.53 -6.20 15.60
N ASP A 259 -24.27 -5.14 14.86
CA ASP A 259 -24.78 -3.83 15.20
C ASP A 259 -25.91 -3.45 14.22
N PRO A 260 -26.69 -2.38 14.49
CA PRO A 260 -27.82 -2.01 13.63
C PRO A 260 -27.43 -1.82 12.16
N SER A 261 -26.15 -1.50 11.92
CA SER A 261 -25.60 -1.20 10.62
C SER A 261 -25.06 -2.45 9.89
N THR A 262 -24.85 -3.59 10.56
CA THR A 262 -24.40 -4.86 9.95
C THR A 262 -25.34 -5.27 8.80
N PRO A 263 -24.86 -5.64 7.60
CA PRO A 263 -25.74 -6.06 6.51
C PRO A 263 -26.60 -7.28 6.90
N THR A 264 -27.80 -7.39 6.32
CA THR A 264 -28.64 -8.60 6.48
C THR A 264 -28.20 -9.74 5.57
N SER A 265 -27.39 -9.46 4.55
CA SER A 265 -26.93 -10.42 3.55
C SER A 265 -25.59 -9.99 2.99
N ILE A 266 -24.74 -10.95 2.64
CA ILE A 266 -23.51 -10.71 1.88
C ILE A 266 -23.79 -10.08 0.51
N ARG A 267 -24.99 -10.31 -0.06
CA ARG A 267 -25.41 -9.68 -1.33
C ARG A 267 -25.59 -8.16 -1.22
N ALA A 268 -25.74 -7.62 -0.01
CA ALA A 268 -25.89 -6.19 0.24
C ALA A 268 -24.59 -5.49 0.66
N LEU A 269 -23.52 -6.26 0.93
CA LEU A 269 -22.23 -5.73 1.36
C LEU A 269 -21.56 -4.94 0.22
N LYS A 270 -21.12 -3.72 0.46
CA LYS A 270 -20.34 -2.91 -0.48
C LYS A 270 -18.89 -2.76 -0.04
N LEU A 271 -17.98 -3.22 -0.90
CA LEU A 271 -16.53 -3.12 -0.74
C LEU A 271 -15.97 -2.17 -1.79
N ILE A 272 -15.09 -1.25 -1.39
CA ILE A 272 -14.33 -0.39 -2.32
C ILE A 272 -12.82 -0.48 -2.10
N ASP A 273 -12.07 -0.47 -3.21
CA ASP A 273 -10.66 -0.08 -3.24
C ASP A 273 -10.46 1.31 -3.87
N PRO A 274 -10.23 2.37 -3.07
CA PRO A 274 -10.07 3.73 -3.58
C PRO A 274 -8.74 3.99 -4.30
N ALA A 275 -7.82 3.02 -4.34
CA ALA A 275 -6.59 3.07 -5.14
C ALA A 275 -6.35 1.68 -5.75
N VAL A 276 -7.29 1.25 -6.60
CA VAL A 276 -7.48 -0.14 -7.01
C VAL A 276 -6.30 -0.73 -7.79
N GLY A 277 -5.53 0.10 -8.47
CA GLY A 277 -4.47 -0.33 -9.37
C GLY A 277 -4.98 -1.37 -10.37
N THR A 278 -4.25 -2.47 -10.50
CA THR A 278 -4.64 -3.60 -11.38
C THR A 278 -5.60 -4.59 -10.71
N GLY A 279 -6.14 -4.25 -9.53
CA GLY A 279 -7.27 -4.96 -8.92
C GLY A 279 -6.92 -6.06 -7.93
N HIS A 280 -5.67 -6.21 -7.47
CA HIS A 280 -5.25 -7.33 -6.60
C HIS A 280 -6.14 -7.53 -5.38
N PHE A 281 -6.51 -6.47 -4.67
CA PHE A 281 -7.43 -6.57 -3.54
C PHE A 281 -8.81 -7.09 -3.97
N LEU A 282 -9.35 -6.58 -5.07
CA LEU A 282 -10.68 -6.98 -5.57
C LEU A 282 -10.67 -8.40 -6.12
N ILE A 283 -9.59 -8.82 -6.80
CA ILE A 283 -9.41 -10.18 -7.33
C ILE A 283 -9.40 -11.19 -6.18
N VAL A 284 -8.63 -10.94 -5.11
CA VAL A 284 -8.62 -11.83 -3.93
C VAL A 284 -9.93 -11.74 -3.15
N ALA A 285 -10.54 -10.54 -3.06
CA ALA A 285 -11.84 -10.38 -2.41
C ALA A 285 -12.96 -11.13 -3.14
N PHE A 286 -12.88 -11.28 -4.47
CA PHE A 286 -13.84 -12.05 -5.26
C PHE A 286 -13.93 -13.50 -4.76
N ASP A 287 -12.79 -14.18 -4.53
CA ASP A 287 -12.77 -15.56 -4.03
C ASP A 287 -13.40 -15.70 -2.65
N LEU A 288 -13.10 -14.75 -1.76
CA LEU A 288 -13.67 -14.74 -0.42
C LEU A 288 -15.18 -14.49 -0.47
N LEU A 289 -15.62 -13.50 -1.24
CA LEU A 289 -17.04 -13.21 -1.41
C LEU A 289 -17.77 -14.41 -2.02
N LEU A 290 -17.20 -15.07 -3.04
CA LEU A 290 -17.77 -16.28 -3.62
C LEU A 290 -18.04 -17.34 -2.55
N ALA A 291 -17.02 -17.66 -1.72
CA ALA A 291 -17.17 -18.63 -0.65
C ALA A 291 -18.24 -18.23 0.38
N LEU A 292 -18.31 -16.94 0.74
CA LEU A 292 -19.31 -16.41 1.67
C LEU A 292 -20.73 -16.43 1.08
N HIS A 293 -20.89 -16.14 -0.22
CA HIS A 293 -22.16 -16.24 -0.93
C HIS A 293 -22.65 -17.69 -1.02
N GLU A 294 -21.75 -18.63 -1.28
CA GLU A 294 -22.08 -20.06 -1.27
C GLU A 294 -22.50 -20.54 0.12
N GLU A 295 -21.84 -20.07 1.18
CA GLU A 295 -22.22 -20.36 2.56
C GLU A 295 -23.60 -19.78 2.89
N GLU A 296 -23.86 -18.52 2.53
CA GLU A 296 -25.18 -17.91 2.71
C GLU A 296 -26.27 -18.66 1.92
N ALA A 297 -25.99 -19.06 0.68
CA ALA A 297 -26.92 -19.84 -0.13
C ALA A 297 -27.29 -21.17 0.54
N ARG A 298 -26.33 -21.85 1.18
CA ARG A 298 -26.59 -23.06 1.98
C ARG A 298 -27.48 -22.77 3.18
N HIS A 299 -27.25 -21.69 3.92
CA HIS A 299 -28.11 -21.30 5.03
C HIS A 299 -29.55 -21.01 4.58
N ARG A 300 -29.71 -20.27 3.48
CA ARG A 300 -31.03 -19.95 2.91
C ARG A 300 -31.74 -21.18 2.32
N GLY A 301 -31.01 -22.10 1.70
CA GLY A 301 -31.56 -23.36 1.21
C GLY A 301 -32.17 -24.21 2.32
N ARG A 302 -31.58 -24.21 3.53
CA ARG A 302 -32.14 -24.86 4.72
C ARG A 302 -33.47 -24.23 5.17
N THR A 303 -33.75 -22.99 4.78
CA THR A 303 -35.00 -22.27 5.06
C THR A 303 -36.04 -22.38 3.94
N GLY A 304 -35.81 -23.21 2.90
CA GLY A 304 -36.75 -23.44 1.81
C GLY A 304 -36.76 -22.36 0.71
N VAL A 305 -35.78 -21.44 0.71
CA VAL A 305 -35.60 -20.44 -0.35
C VAL A 305 -34.78 -21.05 -1.50
N SER A 306 -35.14 -20.75 -2.75
CA SER A 306 -34.38 -21.21 -3.92
C SER A 306 -32.90 -20.83 -3.80
N PRO A 307 -31.96 -21.78 -3.99
CA PRO A 307 -30.54 -21.48 -3.93
C PRO A 307 -30.13 -20.56 -5.09
N TRP A 308 -29.13 -19.71 -4.84
CA TRP A 308 -28.52 -18.89 -5.89
C TRP A 308 -27.64 -19.75 -6.78
N THR A 309 -27.72 -19.55 -8.08
CA THR A 309 -26.81 -20.20 -9.02
C THR A 309 -25.41 -19.58 -8.95
N PRO A 310 -24.35 -20.28 -9.42
CA PRO A 310 -23.03 -19.67 -9.54
C PRO A 310 -23.05 -18.36 -10.35
N ARG A 311 -23.88 -18.30 -11.40
CA ARG A 311 -24.15 -17.09 -12.19
C ARG A 311 -24.67 -15.94 -11.31
N ASP A 312 -25.73 -16.18 -10.55
CA ASP A 312 -26.35 -15.17 -9.67
C ASP A 312 -25.39 -14.61 -8.62
N ILE A 313 -24.41 -15.42 -8.20
CA ILE A 313 -23.38 -15.04 -7.23
C ILE A 313 -22.34 -14.15 -7.92
N VAL A 314 -21.71 -14.62 -9.00
CA VAL A 314 -20.62 -13.86 -9.64
C VAL A 314 -21.11 -12.53 -10.22
N GLU A 315 -22.30 -12.51 -10.81
CA GLU A 315 -22.88 -11.27 -11.35
C GLU A 315 -23.20 -10.28 -10.23
N ARG A 316 -23.66 -10.75 -9.07
CA ARG A 316 -23.87 -9.89 -7.89
C ARG A 316 -22.55 -9.37 -7.32
N ILE A 317 -21.51 -10.20 -7.26
CA ILE A 317 -20.19 -9.78 -6.77
C ILE A 317 -19.65 -8.63 -7.61
N LEU A 318 -19.69 -8.76 -8.94
CA LEU A 318 -19.16 -7.76 -9.87
C LEU A 318 -20.02 -6.49 -9.95
N SER A 319 -21.34 -6.63 -9.99
CA SER A 319 -22.26 -5.50 -10.18
C SER A 319 -22.56 -4.73 -8.90
N HIS A 320 -22.36 -5.33 -7.72
CA HIS A 320 -22.76 -4.75 -6.44
C HIS A 320 -21.72 -4.83 -5.33
N ASN A 321 -21.02 -5.94 -5.14
CA ASN A 321 -20.11 -6.05 -4.00
C ASN A 321 -18.81 -5.28 -4.22
N LEU A 322 -18.23 -5.35 -5.42
CA LEU A 322 -16.90 -4.80 -5.70
C LEU A 322 -16.95 -3.43 -6.38
N HIS A 323 -16.17 -2.49 -5.86
CA HIS A 323 -16.00 -1.14 -6.39
C HIS A 323 -14.52 -0.73 -6.36
N GLY A 324 -14.11 0.16 -7.26
CA GLY A 324 -12.72 0.60 -7.33
C GLY A 324 -12.52 1.92 -8.05
N ILE A 325 -11.53 2.69 -7.61
CA ILE A 325 -11.10 3.94 -8.24
C ILE A 325 -9.59 3.92 -8.41
N ASP A 326 -9.08 4.32 -9.57
CA ASP A 326 -7.64 4.59 -9.76
C ASP A 326 -7.41 5.85 -10.61
N LEU A 327 -6.18 6.35 -10.61
CA LEU A 327 -5.75 7.42 -11.51
C LEU A 327 -5.39 6.88 -12.91
N ASP A 328 -4.90 5.64 -13.00
CA ASP A 328 -4.44 5.05 -14.26
C ASP A 328 -5.56 4.22 -14.94
N PRO A 329 -6.09 4.67 -16.11
CA PRO A 329 -7.11 3.94 -16.84
C PRO A 329 -6.65 2.56 -17.31
N SER A 330 -5.36 2.38 -17.59
CA SER A 330 -4.82 1.09 -18.03
C SER A 330 -4.84 0.08 -16.87
N ALA A 331 -4.61 0.55 -15.65
CA ALA A 331 -4.68 -0.28 -14.45
C ALA A 331 -6.13 -0.70 -14.15
N VAL A 332 -7.08 0.24 -14.20
CA VAL A 332 -8.52 -0.03 -14.05
C VAL A 332 -9.02 -1.04 -15.08
N GLN A 333 -8.59 -0.90 -16.33
CA GLN A 333 -8.94 -1.82 -17.40
C GLN A 333 -8.39 -3.24 -17.16
N MET A 334 -7.16 -3.35 -16.64
CA MET A 334 -6.60 -4.64 -16.24
C MET A 334 -7.41 -5.26 -15.10
N ALA A 335 -7.76 -4.47 -14.08
CA ALA A 335 -8.61 -4.93 -12.97
C ALA A 335 -9.95 -5.49 -13.46
N ALA A 336 -10.62 -4.77 -14.37
CA ALA A 336 -11.87 -5.19 -14.98
C ALA A 336 -11.72 -6.50 -15.77
N THR A 337 -10.65 -6.60 -16.57
CA THR A 337 -10.34 -7.79 -17.38
C THR A 337 -10.14 -9.02 -16.50
N MET A 338 -9.34 -8.91 -15.44
CA MET A 338 -9.04 -10.04 -14.56
C MET A 338 -10.25 -10.48 -13.73
N LEU A 339 -11.05 -9.54 -13.22
CA LEU A 339 -12.29 -9.85 -12.53
C LEU A 339 -13.31 -10.53 -13.44
N TRP A 340 -13.40 -10.11 -14.70
CA TRP A 340 -14.26 -10.75 -15.69
C TRP A 340 -13.83 -12.19 -15.97
N LEU A 341 -12.55 -12.41 -16.26
CA LEU A 341 -12.00 -13.75 -16.49
C LEU A 341 -12.22 -14.68 -15.30
N LYS A 342 -12.08 -14.14 -14.08
CA LYS A 342 -12.33 -14.88 -12.84
C LYS A 342 -13.79 -15.27 -12.69
N ALA A 343 -14.74 -14.39 -13.05
CA ALA A 343 -16.15 -14.76 -13.08
C ALA A 343 -16.46 -15.88 -14.09
N LEU A 344 -15.82 -15.87 -15.26
CA LEU A 344 -15.99 -16.94 -16.26
C LEU A 344 -15.48 -18.31 -15.79
N GLN A 345 -14.39 -18.34 -15.00
CA GLN A 345 -13.89 -19.59 -14.43
C GLN A 345 -14.92 -20.27 -13.53
N VAL A 346 -15.75 -19.48 -12.85
CA VAL A 346 -16.76 -19.95 -11.90
C VAL A 346 -18.09 -20.23 -12.59
N ALA A 347 -18.55 -19.31 -13.44
CA ALA A 347 -19.78 -19.41 -14.19
C ALA A 347 -19.52 -19.04 -15.66
N PRO A 348 -19.21 -20.02 -16.52
CA PRO A 348 -18.91 -19.79 -17.94
C PRO A 348 -20.06 -19.14 -18.71
N ASP A 349 -21.28 -19.23 -18.17
CA ASP A 349 -22.52 -18.71 -18.71
C ASP A 349 -22.91 -17.34 -18.12
N ALA A 350 -22.12 -16.77 -17.19
CA ALA A 350 -22.38 -15.45 -16.61
C ALA A 350 -22.18 -14.30 -17.61
N GLU A 351 -23.09 -13.35 -17.60
CA GLU A 351 -23.07 -12.17 -18.47
C GLU A 351 -23.10 -10.92 -17.59
N PRO A 352 -22.02 -10.64 -16.84
CA PRO A 352 -21.98 -9.49 -15.95
C PRO A 352 -22.17 -8.22 -16.77
N THR A 353 -23.27 -7.51 -16.54
CA THR A 353 -23.62 -6.29 -17.30
C THR A 353 -23.00 -5.03 -16.72
N ARG A 354 -22.46 -5.12 -15.49
CA ARG A 354 -21.93 -3.98 -14.73
C ARG A 354 -20.73 -4.37 -13.88
N MET A 355 -19.73 -3.50 -13.87
CA MET A 355 -18.69 -3.43 -12.83
C MET A 355 -18.68 -2.02 -12.25
N ASN A 356 -18.15 -1.79 -11.05
CA ASN A 356 -18.08 -0.46 -10.44
C ASN A 356 -16.64 0.07 -10.29
N LEU A 357 -15.86 0.03 -11.37
CA LEU A 357 -14.47 0.48 -11.48
C LEU A 357 -14.32 1.77 -12.32
N VAL A 358 -13.67 2.83 -11.85
CA VAL A 358 -13.52 4.08 -12.62
C VAL A 358 -12.11 4.64 -12.54
N ALA A 359 -11.60 5.13 -13.67
CA ALA A 359 -10.38 5.93 -13.72
C ALA A 359 -10.72 7.41 -13.60
N THR A 360 -9.91 8.18 -12.86
CA THR A 360 -10.18 9.62 -12.67
C THR A 360 -9.49 10.52 -13.69
N ASP A 361 -8.82 9.98 -14.71
CA ASP A 361 -8.07 10.79 -15.67
C ASP A 361 -8.97 11.70 -16.53
N HIS A 362 -8.42 12.86 -16.93
CA HIS A 362 -9.15 13.88 -17.68
C HIS A 362 -9.76 13.37 -18.99
N LYS A 363 -9.10 12.43 -19.69
CA LYS A 363 -9.61 11.90 -20.97
C LYS A 363 -10.81 11.00 -20.73
N THR A 364 -10.77 10.18 -19.69
CA THR A 364 -11.89 9.32 -19.28
C THR A 364 -13.09 10.14 -18.82
N LEU A 365 -12.84 11.25 -18.10
CA LEU A 365 -13.91 12.08 -17.55
C LEU A 365 -14.42 13.18 -18.51
N HIS A 366 -13.84 13.31 -19.71
CA HIS A 366 -14.14 14.39 -20.67
C HIS A 366 -14.10 15.79 -20.02
N LEU A 367 -13.18 15.97 -19.08
CA LEU A 367 -13.03 17.22 -18.36
C LEU A 367 -12.21 18.19 -19.23
N PRO A 368 -12.60 19.47 -19.34
CA PRO A 368 -11.76 20.45 -20.01
C PRO A 368 -10.40 20.52 -19.31
N ASP A 369 -9.38 20.90 -20.08
CA ASP A 369 -8.08 21.23 -19.51
C ASP A 369 -8.29 22.25 -18.38
N PRO A 370 -7.76 22.02 -17.16
CA PRO A 370 -7.91 22.96 -16.04
C PRO A 370 -7.49 24.40 -16.37
N ASN A 371 -6.72 24.61 -17.45
CA ASN A 371 -6.31 25.92 -17.97
C ASN A 371 -7.28 26.52 -19.01
N THR A 372 -8.37 25.83 -19.37
CA THR A 372 -9.36 26.29 -20.35
C THR A 372 -10.72 26.56 -19.70
N HIS A 373 -11.24 27.77 -19.85
CA HIS A 373 -12.57 28.19 -19.38
C HIS A 373 -13.70 27.63 -20.26
N SER A 374 -13.79 26.30 -20.43
CA SER A 374 -14.87 25.66 -21.18
C SER A 374 -16.01 25.18 -20.28
N ALA A 375 -17.25 25.40 -20.72
CA ALA A 375 -18.49 25.17 -19.97
C ALA A 375 -19.00 23.71 -19.96
N ALA A 376 -18.28 22.76 -20.57
CA ALA A 376 -18.72 21.37 -20.75
C ALA A 376 -18.87 20.51 -19.47
N PRO A 377 -18.06 20.62 -18.40
CA PRO A 377 -18.15 19.70 -17.26
C PRO A 377 -19.37 19.98 -16.40
N THR A 378 -19.86 21.22 -16.39
CA THR A 378 -21.04 21.62 -15.62
C THR A 378 -22.30 20.98 -16.15
N SER A 379 -22.47 20.78 -17.46
CA SER A 379 -23.71 20.19 -18.00
C SER A 379 -23.90 18.72 -17.61
N ASN A 380 -22.84 17.90 -17.67
CA ASN A 380 -22.88 16.50 -17.23
C ASN A 380 -23.07 16.38 -15.73
N VAL A 381 -22.47 17.28 -14.95
CA VAL A 381 -22.68 17.34 -13.50
C VAL A 381 -24.09 17.83 -13.16
N VAL A 382 -24.65 18.80 -13.89
CA VAL A 382 -26.06 19.23 -13.74
C VAL A 382 -26.99 18.07 -14.06
N ALA A 383 -26.73 17.33 -15.14
CA ALA A 383 -27.54 16.19 -15.56
C ALA A 383 -27.48 15.06 -14.54
N ALA A 384 -26.30 14.77 -13.99
CA ALA A 384 -26.16 13.79 -12.92
C ALA A 384 -26.83 14.31 -11.64
N THR A 385 -26.33 15.39 -11.06
CA THR A 385 -26.76 15.84 -9.73
C THR A 385 -28.17 16.40 -9.66
N HIS A 386 -28.80 16.70 -10.81
CA HIS A 386 -30.03 17.50 -10.94
C HIS A 386 -29.94 18.88 -10.25
N ARG A 387 -28.73 19.40 -9.99
CA ARG A 387 -28.50 20.63 -9.21
C ARG A 387 -27.61 21.63 -9.93
N ARG A 388 -28.26 22.65 -10.51
CA ARG A 388 -27.54 23.69 -11.26
C ARG A 388 -26.68 24.62 -10.41
N SER A 389 -27.06 24.88 -9.17
CA SER A 389 -26.31 25.76 -8.26
C SER A 389 -25.02 25.12 -7.71
N GLU A 390 -25.03 23.82 -7.43
CA GLU A 390 -23.88 23.08 -6.86
C GLU A 390 -22.94 22.53 -7.94
N ALA A 391 -23.44 22.38 -9.18
CA ALA A 391 -22.69 21.79 -10.28
C ALA A 391 -21.32 22.45 -10.56
N PRO A 392 -21.13 23.78 -10.46
CA PRO A 392 -19.81 24.37 -10.67
C PRO A 392 -18.77 23.91 -9.63
N GLY A 393 -19.16 23.82 -8.35
CA GLY A 393 -18.28 23.36 -7.27
C GLY A 393 -17.94 21.88 -7.42
N ILE A 394 -18.94 21.05 -7.71
CA ILE A 394 -18.75 19.62 -7.94
C ILE A 394 -17.91 19.36 -9.21
N ALA A 395 -18.15 20.10 -10.28
CA ALA A 395 -17.33 20.03 -11.50
C ALA A 395 -15.87 20.43 -11.22
N HIS A 396 -15.65 21.46 -10.40
CA HIS A 396 -14.30 21.84 -9.98
C HIS A 396 -13.62 20.73 -9.16
N ALA A 397 -14.32 20.11 -8.21
CA ALA A 397 -13.79 18.98 -7.45
C ALA A 397 -13.46 17.77 -8.34
N LEU A 398 -14.32 17.45 -9.31
CA LEU A 398 -14.05 16.41 -10.30
C LEU A 398 -12.85 16.74 -11.20
N ALA A 399 -12.66 18.01 -11.57
CA ALA A 399 -11.44 18.47 -12.25
C ALA A 399 -10.18 18.21 -11.42
N GLN A 400 -10.27 18.33 -10.09
CA GLN A 400 -9.17 17.96 -9.20
C GLN A 400 -8.98 16.44 -9.06
N ALA A 401 -10.00 15.61 -9.33
CA ALA A 401 -9.93 14.15 -9.20
C ALA A 401 -8.92 13.50 -10.15
N ALA A 402 -8.64 14.10 -11.30
CA ALA A 402 -7.58 13.64 -12.20
C ALA A 402 -6.17 13.76 -11.61
N ASN A 403 -6.00 14.56 -10.55
CA ASN A 403 -4.74 14.72 -9.84
C ASN A 403 -4.78 14.06 -8.46
N LEU A 404 -5.87 14.22 -7.71
CA LEU A 404 -6.01 13.72 -6.33
C LEU A 404 -6.56 12.29 -6.26
N GLY A 405 -7.09 11.77 -7.37
CA GLY A 405 -7.76 10.48 -7.42
C GLY A 405 -8.99 10.48 -6.51
N SER A 406 -9.09 9.45 -5.68
CA SER A 406 -10.18 9.26 -4.73
C SER A 406 -10.09 10.12 -3.45
N LEU A 407 -8.99 10.88 -3.27
CA LEU A 407 -8.86 11.82 -2.15
C LEU A 407 -9.80 13.03 -2.27
N VAL A 408 -10.39 13.28 -3.44
CA VAL A 408 -11.39 14.33 -3.60
C VAL A 408 -12.61 14.09 -2.71
N GLN A 409 -13.03 15.12 -1.99
CA GLN A 409 -14.24 15.13 -1.19
C GLN A 409 -15.37 15.86 -1.92
N VAL A 410 -16.29 15.11 -2.51
CA VAL A 410 -17.43 15.69 -3.26
C VAL A 410 -18.59 16.09 -2.34
N ASP A 411 -18.77 15.39 -1.21
CA ASP A 411 -19.92 15.64 -0.31
C ASP A 411 -19.81 16.95 0.46
N ALA A 412 -18.59 17.42 0.74
CA ALA A 412 -18.36 18.69 1.42
C ALA A 412 -18.90 19.89 0.63
N LEU A 413 -19.18 19.70 -0.67
CA LEU A 413 -19.63 20.74 -1.60
C LEU A 413 -21.14 20.65 -1.88
N ALA A 414 -21.80 19.58 -1.46
CA ALA A 414 -23.23 19.38 -1.67
C ALA A 414 -24.01 19.76 -0.39
N THR A 415 -25.00 20.65 -0.51
CA THR A 415 -25.82 21.08 0.65
C THR A 415 -26.83 20.00 1.08
N GLN A 416 -27.12 19.06 0.19
CA GLN A 416 -28.00 17.91 0.43
C GLN A 416 -27.40 16.63 -0.18
N PRO A 417 -27.82 15.42 0.23
CA PRO A 417 -27.37 14.18 -0.41
C PRO A 417 -27.75 14.17 -1.91
N LEU A 418 -26.81 13.87 -2.80
CA LEU A 418 -27.08 13.76 -4.24
C LEU A 418 -28.21 12.73 -4.52
N PRO A 419 -29.13 13.01 -5.46
CA PRO A 419 -30.31 12.16 -5.68
C PRO A 419 -29.92 10.80 -6.28
N GLU A 420 -30.67 9.73 -5.99
CA GLU A 420 -30.28 8.36 -6.39
C GLU A 420 -30.25 8.15 -7.92
N ASP A 421 -31.09 8.89 -8.64
CA ASP A 421 -31.19 8.87 -10.10
C ASP A 421 -30.02 9.55 -10.81
N ALA A 422 -29.30 10.43 -10.11
CA ALA A 422 -27.98 10.95 -10.53
C ALA A 422 -26.97 9.85 -10.88
N PHE A 423 -27.24 8.64 -10.38
CA PHE A 423 -26.39 7.47 -10.46
C PHE A 423 -27.06 6.33 -11.26
N SER A 424 -28.29 6.53 -11.75
CA SER A 424 -29.06 5.55 -12.52
C SER A 424 -29.18 5.95 -13.99
N GLY A 425 -28.45 5.24 -14.85
CA GLY A 425 -28.73 5.18 -16.28
C GLY A 425 -28.93 3.72 -16.71
N PRO A 426 -29.54 3.44 -17.86
CA PRO A 426 -29.55 2.10 -18.43
C PRO A 426 -28.14 1.78 -18.94
N VAL A 427 -27.38 0.95 -18.23
CA VAL A 427 -25.94 0.72 -18.51
C VAL A 427 -25.63 -0.74 -18.78
N ASP A 428 -25.43 -1.06 -20.05
CA ASP A 428 -24.70 -2.23 -20.51
C ASP A 428 -23.20 -1.84 -20.53
N ASP A 429 -22.54 -1.98 -19.37
CA ASP A 429 -21.26 -1.34 -19.02
C ASP A 429 -20.43 -2.27 -18.14
N LEU A 430 -20.06 -3.39 -18.74
CA LEU A 430 -18.78 -4.03 -18.49
C LEU A 430 -17.73 -2.94 -18.51
N GLY A 431 -16.95 -2.79 -17.42
CA GLY A 431 -15.77 -1.91 -17.30
C GLY A 431 -14.64 -2.20 -18.31
N VAL A 432 -15.01 -2.88 -19.38
CA VAL A 432 -14.24 -3.39 -20.47
C VAL A 432 -14.60 -2.70 -21.78
N ARG A 433 -15.78 -2.04 -21.90
CA ARG A 433 -16.14 -1.12 -23.00
C ARG A 433 -15.45 0.26 -22.91
N LEU A 434 -14.19 0.27 -22.48
CA LEU A 434 -13.31 1.43 -22.49
C LEU A 434 -12.80 1.71 -23.91
N ARG A 435 -13.70 2.10 -24.82
CA ARG A 435 -13.32 3.12 -25.80
C ARG A 435 -13.67 4.47 -25.17
N GLY A 436 -12.80 5.45 -25.33
CA GLY A 436 -12.84 6.77 -24.68
C GLY A 436 -14.02 7.66 -25.07
N ASP A 437 -15.25 7.14 -25.01
CA ASP A 437 -16.48 7.88 -25.21
C ASP A 437 -17.52 7.37 -24.19
N GLN A 438 -17.56 8.00 -23.02
CA GLN A 438 -18.36 7.57 -21.89
C GLN A 438 -18.99 8.81 -21.23
N PRO A 439 -20.13 9.30 -21.72
CA PRO A 439 -20.95 10.31 -21.03
C PRO A 439 -21.40 9.89 -19.59
N ARG A 440 -20.93 8.74 -19.08
CA ARG A 440 -21.37 8.06 -17.85
C ARG A 440 -20.25 7.84 -16.81
N ALA A 441 -19.00 8.11 -17.15
CA ALA A 441 -17.88 7.98 -16.21
C ALA A 441 -18.01 8.97 -15.03
N THR A 442 -18.50 10.18 -15.30
CA THR A 442 -18.70 11.24 -14.30
C THR A 442 -19.77 10.90 -13.26
N PRO A 443 -21.02 10.53 -13.62
CA PRO A 443 -22.02 10.01 -12.67
C PRO A 443 -21.51 8.86 -11.80
N ARG A 444 -20.80 7.90 -12.42
CA ARG A 444 -20.24 6.75 -11.71
C ARG A 444 -19.16 7.18 -10.73
N LEU A 445 -18.23 8.04 -11.13
CA LEU A 445 -17.20 8.58 -10.23
C LEU A 445 -17.83 9.30 -9.04
N LEU A 446 -18.84 10.14 -9.28
CA LEU A 446 -19.60 10.81 -8.21
C LEU A 446 -20.23 9.79 -7.24
N SER A 447 -20.81 8.71 -7.76
CA SER A 447 -21.38 7.64 -6.91
C SER A 447 -20.31 6.99 -6.03
N LEU A 448 -19.10 6.79 -6.57
CA LEU A 448 -18.02 6.10 -5.89
C LEU A 448 -17.27 6.98 -4.87
N LEU A 449 -17.26 8.29 -5.08
CA LEU A 449 -16.62 9.26 -4.18
C LEU A 449 -17.50 9.62 -2.98
N ARG A 450 -18.77 9.19 -2.95
CA ARG A 450 -19.69 9.53 -1.87
C ARG A 450 -19.26 8.84 -0.56
N SER A 451 -19.16 9.66 0.47
CA SER A 451 -18.77 9.28 1.81
C SER A 451 -19.88 8.48 2.49
N GLY A 452 -19.50 7.55 3.36
CA GLY A 452 -20.42 6.81 4.20
C GLY A 452 -21.25 5.73 3.48
N GLN A 453 -20.79 5.20 2.34
CA GLN A 453 -21.55 4.20 1.57
C GLN A 453 -21.08 2.76 1.73
N TYR A 454 -19.83 2.56 2.14
CA TYR A 454 -19.18 1.25 2.05
C TYR A 454 -19.14 0.54 3.38
N ASP A 455 -19.49 -0.74 3.40
CA ASP A 455 -19.31 -1.63 4.56
C ASP A 455 -17.84 -1.89 4.83
N LEU A 456 -17.04 -1.97 3.77
CA LEU A 456 -15.62 -2.24 3.84
C LEU A 456 -14.84 -1.40 2.81
N VAL A 457 -13.81 -0.73 3.28
CA VAL A 457 -12.79 -0.09 2.44
C VAL A 457 -11.50 -0.87 2.58
N VAL A 458 -10.93 -1.36 1.48
CA VAL A 458 -9.62 -2.01 1.46
C VAL A 458 -8.69 -1.33 0.49
N THR A 459 -7.44 -1.08 0.84
CA THR A 459 -6.50 -0.50 -0.13
C THR A 459 -5.04 -0.65 0.28
N ASN A 460 -4.14 -0.61 -0.71
CA ASN A 460 -2.75 -0.24 -0.55
C ASN A 460 -2.55 1.12 -1.23
N PRO A 461 -2.66 2.24 -0.50
CA PRO A 461 -2.62 3.56 -1.08
C PRO A 461 -1.19 3.96 -1.51
N PRO A 462 -1.04 5.00 -2.34
CA PRO A 462 0.26 5.48 -2.79
C PRO A 462 1.16 5.95 -1.64
N TYR A 463 2.45 5.56 -1.66
CA TYR A 463 3.45 5.96 -0.66
C TYR A 463 4.32 7.08 -1.20
N GLN A 464 4.01 8.32 -0.81
CA GLN A 464 4.72 9.50 -1.28
C GLN A 464 4.56 10.68 -0.33
N GLY A 465 5.67 11.12 0.25
CA GLY A 465 5.70 12.31 1.11
C GLY A 465 5.27 13.56 0.33
N THR A 466 4.30 14.29 0.85
CA THR A 466 3.64 15.43 0.18
C THR A 466 4.60 16.55 -0.18
N LYS A 467 5.70 16.75 0.58
CA LYS A 467 6.73 17.76 0.29
C LYS A 467 7.40 17.59 -1.09
N ARG A 468 7.34 16.38 -1.65
CA ARG A 468 7.90 16.05 -2.98
C ARG A 468 6.85 16.11 -4.09
N LEU A 469 5.61 16.48 -3.77
CA LEU A 469 4.55 16.69 -4.75
C LEU A 469 4.51 18.15 -5.19
N GLU A 470 4.15 18.35 -6.44
CA GLU A 470 3.57 19.61 -6.91
C GLU A 470 2.15 19.76 -6.34
N HIS A 471 1.72 21.00 -6.07
CA HIS A 471 0.39 21.30 -5.52
C HIS A 471 0.02 20.56 -4.21
N SER A 472 1.01 20.38 -3.32
CA SER A 472 0.80 19.73 -2.03
C SER A 472 -0.17 20.46 -1.10
N ASP A 473 -0.43 21.74 -1.36
CA ASP A 473 -1.37 22.62 -0.66
C ASP A 473 -2.79 22.03 -0.61
N VAL A 474 -3.26 21.44 -1.71
CA VAL A 474 -4.62 20.86 -1.75
C VAL A 474 -4.77 19.67 -0.79
N ILE A 475 -3.73 18.84 -0.65
CA ILE A 475 -3.71 17.74 0.32
C ILE A 475 -3.66 18.29 1.75
N VAL A 476 -2.88 19.34 1.99
CA VAL A 476 -2.75 19.98 3.31
C VAL A 476 -4.07 20.60 3.76
N GLU A 477 -4.80 21.21 2.84
CA GLU A 477 -6.11 21.82 3.10
C GLU A 477 -7.18 20.77 3.40
N GLN A 478 -7.28 19.72 2.59
CA GLN A 478 -8.32 18.69 2.73
C GLN A 478 -8.02 17.67 3.85
N TYR A 479 -6.74 17.42 4.15
CA TYR A 479 -6.28 16.42 5.12
C TYR A 479 -5.13 16.95 6.00
N PRO A 480 -5.37 17.98 6.83
CA PRO A 480 -4.31 18.62 7.59
C PRO A 480 -3.54 17.66 8.51
N GLU A 481 -4.22 16.73 9.20
CA GLU A 481 -3.59 15.71 10.04
C GLU A 481 -2.92 14.60 9.21
N GLY A 482 -3.40 14.34 7.99
CA GLY A 482 -2.84 13.37 7.04
C GLY A 482 -1.77 13.94 6.10
N SER A 483 -1.46 15.22 6.21
CA SER A 483 -0.70 15.98 5.21
C SER A 483 0.78 15.62 5.07
N ALA A 484 1.30 14.72 5.92
CA ALA A 484 2.70 14.30 5.89
C ALA A 484 3.03 13.38 4.70
N ASP A 485 2.09 12.55 4.26
CA ASP A 485 2.26 11.55 3.20
C ASP A 485 0.89 11.20 2.60
N LEU A 486 0.82 10.84 1.32
CA LEU A 486 -0.44 10.46 0.68
C LEU A 486 -1.13 9.29 1.40
N TYR A 487 -0.39 8.26 1.83
CA TYR A 487 -1.00 7.12 2.54
C TYR A 487 -1.73 7.58 3.82
N ALA A 488 -1.24 8.65 4.46
CA ALA A 488 -1.81 9.17 5.70
C ALA A 488 -3.13 9.92 5.43
N ALA A 489 -3.23 10.63 4.30
CA ALA A 489 -4.51 11.16 3.82
C ALA A 489 -5.50 10.01 3.49
N PHE A 490 -5.02 8.92 2.88
CA PHE A 490 -5.85 7.75 2.58
C PHE A 490 -6.38 7.04 3.85
N LEU A 491 -5.61 7.00 4.95
CA LEU A 491 -6.11 6.47 6.23
C LEU A 491 -7.39 7.19 6.67
N LEU A 492 -7.42 8.51 6.54
CA LEU A 492 -8.61 9.32 6.84
C LEU A 492 -9.69 9.13 5.78
N ARG A 493 -9.33 9.17 4.50
CA ARG A 493 -10.30 9.05 3.39
C ARG A 493 -11.02 7.72 3.39
N GLY A 494 -10.33 6.62 3.67
CA GLY A 494 -10.98 5.30 3.75
C GLY A 494 -12.01 5.21 4.89
N LEU A 495 -11.80 5.92 6.00
CA LEU A 495 -12.80 6.03 7.05
C LEU A 495 -13.95 6.96 6.68
N GLN A 496 -13.71 8.03 5.90
CA GLN A 496 -14.79 8.87 5.36
C GLN A 496 -15.68 8.10 4.37
N LEU A 497 -15.09 7.25 3.51
CA LEU A 497 -15.81 6.41 2.55
C LEU A 497 -16.62 5.30 3.23
N ALA A 498 -16.08 4.68 4.28
CA ALA A 498 -16.80 3.68 5.07
C ALA A 498 -18.04 4.29 5.72
N ARG A 499 -19.17 3.59 5.74
CA ARG A 499 -20.36 4.00 6.51
C ARG A 499 -20.08 3.95 8.02
N VAL A 500 -20.93 4.59 8.83
CA VAL A 500 -20.87 4.46 10.30
C VAL A 500 -20.93 2.97 10.68
N GLY A 501 -20.00 2.51 11.53
CA GLY A 501 -19.84 1.09 11.88
C GLY A 501 -19.15 0.23 10.81
N GLY A 502 -18.92 0.75 9.60
CA GLY A 502 -18.15 0.11 8.54
C GLY A 502 -16.66 0.04 8.87
N ILE A 503 -15.93 -0.78 8.10
CA ILE A 503 -14.52 -1.08 8.33
C ILE A 503 -13.64 -0.42 7.27
N SER A 504 -12.50 0.13 7.67
CA SER A 504 -11.41 0.53 6.77
C SER A 504 -10.15 -0.28 7.09
N ALA A 505 -9.67 -1.06 6.14
CA ALA A 505 -8.51 -1.94 6.27
C ALA A 505 -7.45 -1.57 5.23
N GLN A 506 -6.36 -0.94 5.65
CA GLN A 506 -5.38 -0.35 4.73
C GLN A 506 -3.97 -0.83 5.00
N LEU A 507 -3.21 -1.11 3.94
CA LEU A 507 -1.78 -1.41 4.00
C LEU A 507 -0.97 -0.13 3.81
N THR A 508 -0.30 0.36 4.84
CA THR A 508 0.39 1.66 4.85
C THR A 508 1.84 1.55 5.34
N MET A 509 2.59 2.65 5.29
CA MET A 509 3.92 2.71 5.90
C MET A 509 3.83 2.63 7.42
N ARG A 510 4.75 1.91 8.06
CA ARG A 510 4.79 1.70 9.52
C ARG A 510 5.01 2.99 10.34
N SER A 511 5.56 4.05 9.76
CA SER A 511 6.04 5.23 10.50
C SER A 511 4.94 5.95 11.27
N TRP A 512 3.69 5.96 10.79
CA TRP A 512 2.59 6.60 11.49
C TRP A 512 2.26 5.98 12.84
N LEU A 513 2.69 4.74 13.11
CA LEU A 513 2.49 4.10 14.42
C LEU A 513 3.32 4.75 15.53
N PHE A 514 4.45 5.39 15.21
CA PHE A 514 5.45 5.75 16.23
C PHE A 514 5.97 7.19 16.15
N THR A 515 6.13 7.77 14.96
CA THR A 515 6.92 9.00 14.84
C THR A 515 6.11 10.25 15.18
N LYS A 516 6.78 11.28 15.71
CA LYS A 516 6.18 12.58 16.07
C LYS A 516 5.38 13.22 14.94
N GLN A 517 5.84 13.07 13.70
CA GLN A 517 5.22 13.65 12.50
C GLN A 517 3.75 13.25 12.33
N PHE A 518 3.36 12.06 12.80
CA PHE A 518 2.00 11.54 12.70
C PHE A 518 1.24 11.55 14.03
N SER A 519 1.68 12.31 15.03
CA SER A 519 1.02 12.39 16.35
C SER A 519 -0.43 12.85 16.25
N ARG A 520 -0.70 13.95 15.52
CA ARG A 520 -2.06 14.45 15.27
C ARG A 520 -2.94 13.46 14.49
N LEU A 521 -2.35 12.76 13.52
CA LEU A 521 -3.05 11.69 12.80
C LEU A 521 -3.47 10.56 13.73
N ARG A 522 -2.54 10.08 14.58
CA ARG A 522 -2.85 9.03 15.56
C ARG A 522 -3.94 9.46 16.51
N GLU A 523 -3.85 10.67 17.05
CA GLU A 523 -4.87 11.25 17.92
C GLU A 523 -6.25 11.28 17.24
N ARG A 524 -6.31 11.77 16.00
CA ARG A 524 -7.55 11.77 15.20
C ARG A 524 -8.12 10.36 15.01
N LEU A 525 -7.29 9.42 14.56
CA LEU A 525 -7.73 8.05 14.27
C LEU A 525 -8.20 7.31 15.53
N LEU A 526 -7.41 7.36 16.61
CA LEU A 526 -7.64 6.56 17.81
C LEU A 526 -8.68 7.15 18.77
N THR A 527 -8.99 8.45 18.64
CA THR A 527 -10.04 9.10 19.43
C THR A 527 -11.43 8.86 18.83
N HIS A 528 -11.54 8.91 17.51
CA HIS A 528 -12.84 8.87 16.83
C HIS A 528 -13.21 7.49 16.27
N HIS A 529 -12.25 6.58 16.15
CA HIS A 529 -12.47 5.29 15.50
C HIS A 529 -11.85 4.15 16.31
N GLN A 530 -12.47 2.99 16.20
CA GLN A 530 -12.05 1.80 16.93
C GLN A 530 -10.99 1.08 16.12
N LEU A 531 -9.75 1.03 16.64
CA LEU A 531 -8.72 0.16 16.09
C LEU A 531 -9.04 -1.30 16.45
N LEU A 532 -9.21 -2.16 15.44
CA LEU A 532 -9.49 -3.58 15.63
C LEU A 532 -8.21 -4.42 15.57
N ALA A 533 -7.41 -4.21 14.53
CA ALA A 533 -6.23 -5.03 14.28
C ALA A 533 -5.08 -4.26 13.62
N LEU A 534 -3.85 -4.64 13.98
CA LEU A 534 -2.61 -4.26 13.31
C LEU A 534 -1.86 -5.51 12.83
N GLY A 535 -1.40 -5.50 11.58
CA GLY A 535 -0.33 -6.37 11.10
C GLY A 535 0.94 -5.54 10.95
N ASP A 536 1.85 -5.61 11.90
CA ASP A 536 3.13 -4.88 11.88
C ASP A 536 4.21 -5.75 11.23
N PHE A 537 4.40 -5.59 9.92
CA PHE A 537 5.30 -6.44 9.14
C PHE A 537 6.74 -5.94 9.10
N GLU A 538 7.05 -4.75 9.62
CA GLU A 538 8.39 -4.15 9.55
C GLU A 538 8.98 -4.21 8.11
N HIS A 539 10.28 -4.43 7.97
CA HIS A 539 11.01 -4.41 6.69
C HIS A 539 11.00 -5.77 5.99
N GLY A 540 10.93 -5.77 4.66
CA GLY A 540 10.97 -7.01 3.86
C GLY A 540 9.65 -7.77 3.90
N ALA A 541 8.53 -7.04 3.82
CA ALA A 541 7.22 -7.64 3.59
C ALA A 541 7.02 -8.00 2.11
N PHE A 542 7.67 -7.26 1.20
CA PHE A 542 7.68 -7.52 -0.23
C PHE A 542 8.97 -8.24 -0.63
N GLU A 543 8.87 -9.25 -1.50
CA GLU A 543 10.03 -10.02 -1.95
C GLU A 543 10.95 -9.24 -2.91
N GLN A 544 10.40 -8.26 -3.65
CA GLN A 544 11.07 -7.66 -4.81
C GLN A 544 11.74 -6.29 -4.59
N LEU A 545 11.66 -5.71 -3.39
CA LEU A 545 12.29 -4.41 -3.13
C LEU A 545 13.79 -4.57 -2.83
N GLY A 546 14.54 -5.10 -3.80
CA GLY A 546 15.99 -5.38 -3.76
C GLY A 546 16.91 -4.15 -3.60
N GLY A 547 16.41 -3.07 -3.00
CA GLY A 547 17.12 -1.82 -2.74
C GLY A 547 16.31 -0.84 -1.87
N MET A 548 14.97 -0.93 -1.86
CA MET A 548 14.11 -0.10 -1.03
C MET A 548 13.68 -0.83 0.24
N VAL A 549 14.20 -0.37 1.38
CA VAL A 549 13.80 -0.89 2.70
C VAL A 549 12.47 -0.23 3.09
N VAL A 550 11.36 -0.78 2.59
CA VAL A 550 10.01 -0.32 2.94
C VAL A 550 9.53 -1.06 4.19
N SER A 551 9.02 -0.30 5.15
CA SER A 551 8.45 -0.80 6.40
C SER A 551 6.94 -0.63 6.36
N VAL A 552 6.18 -1.73 6.40
CA VAL A 552 4.72 -1.68 6.20
C VAL A 552 3.92 -2.20 7.38
N CYS A 553 2.71 -1.68 7.51
CA CYS A 553 1.70 -2.11 8.46
C CYS A 553 0.34 -2.21 7.78
N ALA A 554 -0.43 -3.27 8.06
CA ALA A 554 -1.86 -3.30 7.76
C ALA A 554 -2.64 -2.86 9.00
N SER A 555 -3.56 -1.91 8.86
CA SER A 555 -4.41 -1.44 9.96
C SER A 555 -5.88 -1.60 9.63
N VAL A 556 -6.66 -2.13 10.58
CA VAL A 556 -8.10 -2.33 10.46
C VAL A 556 -8.80 -1.48 11.50
N PHE A 557 -9.56 -0.49 11.04
CA PHE A 557 -10.36 0.41 11.87
C PHE A 557 -11.85 0.21 11.60
N ARG A 558 -12.68 0.35 12.65
CA ARG A 558 -14.13 0.48 12.53
C ARG A 558 -14.52 1.93 12.77
N ARG A 559 -15.27 2.52 11.83
CA ARG A 559 -15.64 3.93 11.84
C ARG A 559 -16.62 4.25 12.97
N ASP A 560 -16.41 5.40 13.61
CA ASP A 560 -17.29 6.04 14.60
C ASP A 560 -17.74 5.10 15.72
N ARG A 561 -16.75 4.38 16.27
CA ARG A 561 -16.95 3.41 17.35
C ARG A 561 -15.93 3.67 18.45
N PRO A 562 -16.31 3.48 19.72
CA PRO A 562 -15.40 3.70 20.84
C PRO A 562 -14.23 2.70 20.79
N PRO A 563 -13.04 3.09 21.26
CA PRO A 563 -11.92 2.18 21.40
C PRO A 563 -12.25 0.99 22.30
N THR A 564 -11.73 -0.17 21.92
CA THR A 564 -11.76 -1.40 22.72
C THR A 564 -10.37 -2.05 22.70
N THR A 565 -10.24 -3.22 23.31
CA THR A 565 -9.06 -4.08 23.10
C THR A 565 -8.86 -4.36 21.61
N ALA A 566 -7.65 -4.07 21.13
CA ALA A 566 -7.19 -4.32 19.78
C ALA A 566 -6.16 -5.46 19.78
N ILE A 567 -5.92 -6.03 18.60
CA ILE A 567 -4.86 -7.02 18.38
C ILE A 567 -3.75 -6.44 17.51
N ALA A 568 -2.50 -6.81 17.78
CA ALA A 568 -1.38 -6.52 16.91
C ALA A 568 -0.57 -7.79 16.69
N LEU A 569 -0.30 -8.14 15.43
CA LEU A 569 0.64 -9.21 15.11
C LEU A 569 1.93 -8.63 14.54
N ARG A 570 3.04 -9.01 15.16
CA ARG A 570 4.38 -8.74 14.68
C ARG A 570 5.11 -10.05 14.34
N PRO A 571 5.04 -10.52 13.08
CA PRO A 571 5.58 -11.83 12.69
C PRO A 571 7.12 -11.88 12.60
N SER A 572 7.84 -10.87 13.08
CA SER A 572 9.30 -10.86 13.09
C SER A 572 9.83 -10.27 14.40
N PRO A 573 10.78 -10.94 15.08
CA PRO A 573 11.51 -10.31 16.17
C PRO A 573 12.37 -9.15 15.62
N PRO A 574 12.66 -8.12 16.42
CA PRO A 574 13.56 -7.03 16.05
C PRO A 574 14.98 -7.57 15.83
N SER A 575 15.30 -8.00 14.61
CA SER A 575 16.65 -8.44 14.21
C SER A 575 17.01 -7.90 12.83
N ILE A 576 18.26 -7.44 12.70
CA ILE A 576 18.78 -6.61 11.60
C ILE A 576 19.24 -7.47 10.39
N SER A 577 18.94 -8.78 10.35
CA SER A 577 19.47 -9.63 9.26
C SER A 577 18.79 -9.32 7.91
N LYS A 578 19.62 -8.93 6.93
CA LYS A 578 19.22 -8.74 5.53
C LYS A 578 19.18 -10.12 4.86
N GLY A 579 18.05 -10.54 4.29
CA GLY A 579 17.98 -11.77 3.48
C GLY A 579 16.59 -12.18 2.98
N VAL A 580 16.60 -13.06 1.97
CA VAL A 580 15.46 -13.69 1.25
C VAL A 580 14.59 -14.56 2.16
N SER A 581 15.18 -15.12 3.23
CA SER A 581 14.46 -15.90 4.25
C SER A 581 13.35 -15.10 4.97
N ARG A 582 13.35 -13.76 4.89
CA ARG A 582 12.39 -12.90 5.62
C ARG A 582 10.93 -13.09 5.20
N THR A 583 10.59 -13.08 3.91
CA THR A 583 9.18 -13.19 3.51
C THR A 583 8.61 -14.58 3.79
N ALA A 584 9.38 -15.64 3.50
CA ALA A 584 8.99 -17.01 3.83
C ALA A 584 8.82 -17.19 5.35
N ALA A 585 9.76 -16.70 6.16
CA ALA A 585 9.65 -16.73 7.62
C ALA A 585 8.45 -15.92 8.13
N LYS A 586 8.15 -14.77 7.52
CA LYS A 586 6.96 -13.97 7.86
C LYS A 586 5.67 -14.69 7.53
N ARG A 587 5.54 -15.28 6.33
CA ARG A 587 4.38 -16.12 5.97
C ARG A 587 4.18 -17.23 7.00
N ALA A 588 5.27 -17.90 7.37
CA ALA A 588 5.24 -18.97 8.35
C ALA A 588 4.92 -18.48 9.78
N ALA A 589 5.37 -17.29 10.17
CA ALA A 589 5.06 -16.67 11.45
C ALA A 589 3.61 -16.15 11.51
N ILE A 590 3.09 -15.58 10.42
CA ILE A 590 1.69 -15.15 10.27
C ILE A 590 0.75 -16.33 10.43
N ARG A 591 1.01 -17.43 9.72
CA ARG A 591 0.20 -18.66 9.79
C ARG A 591 0.12 -19.22 11.21
N CYS A 592 1.22 -19.11 11.96
CA CYS A 592 1.32 -19.54 13.35
C CYS A 592 0.94 -18.45 14.36
N GLN A 593 0.53 -17.27 13.91
CA GLN A 593 0.26 -16.09 14.75
C GLN A 593 1.38 -15.80 15.77
N THR A 594 2.63 -15.91 15.35
CA THR A 594 3.80 -15.56 16.18
C THR A 594 3.87 -14.04 16.39
N GLY A 595 4.13 -13.61 17.64
CA GLY A 595 4.20 -12.19 17.99
C GLY A 595 2.83 -11.52 18.05
N LEU A 596 1.80 -12.25 18.46
CA LEU A 596 0.47 -11.72 18.71
C LEU A 596 0.43 -11.01 20.06
N HIS A 597 -0.06 -9.79 20.07
CA HIS A 597 -0.25 -8.95 21.25
C HIS A 597 -1.70 -8.48 21.30
N THR A 598 -2.24 -8.40 22.51
CA THR A 598 -3.50 -7.73 22.82
C THR A 598 -3.18 -6.46 23.60
N PHE A 599 -3.85 -5.36 23.29
CA PHE A 599 -3.60 -4.08 23.95
C PHE A 599 -4.83 -3.16 23.86
N HIS A 600 -4.95 -2.20 24.77
CA HIS A 600 -5.99 -1.18 24.71
C HIS A 600 -5.39 0.15 24.20
N PRO A 601 -5.80 0.65 23.01
CA PRO A 601 -5.15 1.81 22.40
C PRO A 601 -5.09 3.06 23.29
N THR A 602 -6.13 3.34 24.08
CA THR A 602 -6.16 4.53 24.95
C THR A 602 -5.17 4.46 26.12
N ARG A 603 -4.75 3.27 26.57
CA ARG A 603 -3.73 3.13 27.63
C ARG A 603 -2.37 3.69 27.17
N LEU A 604 -2.12 3.67 25.86
CA LEU A 604 -0.89 4.18 25.26
C LEU A 604 -0.82 5.72 25.23
N GLN A 605 -1.92 6.43 25.57
CA GLN A 605 -1.90 7.89 25.78
C GLN A 605 -1.00 8.31 26.95
N ALA A 606 -0.65 7.37 27.85
CA ALA A 606 0.32 7.60 28.91
C ALA A 606 1.71 8.03 28.38
N ILE A 607 2.01 7.77 27.10
CA ILE A 607 3.24 8.17 26.45
C ILE A 607 2.96 9.39 25.56
N PRO A 608 3.71 10.50 25.72
CA PRO A 608 3.56 11.69 24.88
C PRO A 608 3.60 11.34 23.38
N GLU A 609 2.79 12.05 22.59
CA GLU A 609 2.62 11.83 21.14
C GLU A 609 1.93 10.50 20.76
N TRP A 610 1.41 9.76 21.76
CA TRP A 610 0.58 8.55 21.64
C TRP A 610 1.12 7.49 20.65
N PRO A 611 2.38 7.02 20.79
CA PRO A 611 2.91 5.95 19.95
C PRO A 611 2.22 4.60 20.25
N LEU A 612 1.96 3.82 19.21
CA LEU A 612 1.32 2.51 19.29
C LEU A 612 2.32 1.40 19.72
N VAL A 613 2.90 1.53 20.92
CA VAL A 613 3.79 0.52 21.53
C VAL A 613 3.01 -0.66 22.11
N TYR A 614 2.22 -1.34 21.27
CA TYR A 614 1.30 -2.43 21.62
C TYR A 614 1.94 -3.63 22.36
N TRP A 615 3.26 -3.71 22.41
CA TRP A 615 4.01 -4.75 23.13
C TRP A 615 4.36 -4.37 24.57
N TRP A 616 4.02 -3.16 25.04
CA TRP A 616 4.16 -2.77 26.45
C TRP A 616 2.96 -3.28 27.25
N SER A 617 3.25 -3.90 28.40
CA SER A 617 2.21 -4.28 29.37
C SER A 617 1.64 -3.07 30.10
N ASP A 618 0.45 -3.22 30.68
CA ASP A 618 -0.15 -2.20 31.55
C ASP A 618 0.79 -1.82 32.71
N GLU A 619 1.43 -2.82 33.34
CA GLU A 619 2.46 -2.61 34.37
C GLU A 619 3.63 -1.73 33.86
N THR A 620 4.07 -1.94 32.62
CA THR A 620 5.15 -1.13 32.02
C THR A 620 4.70 0.31 31.78
N LEU A 621 3.45 0.52 31.34
CA LEU A 621 2.87 1.84 31.13
C LEU A 621 2.70 2.60 32.46
N GLU A 622 2.23 1.93 33.51
CA GLU A 622 2.09 2.50 34.85
C GLU A 622 3.44 2.89 35.43
N ARG A 623 4.44 1.99 35.35
CA ARG A 623 5.80 2.30 35.76
C ARG A 623 6.37 3.47 34.98
N TYR A 624 6.11 3.54 33.67
CA TYR A 624 6.52 4.69 32.87
C TYR A 624 5.85 5.97 33.37
N ALA A 625 4.53 5.98 33.58
CA ALA A 625 3.80 7.16 34.01
C ALA A 625 4.28 7.69 35.38
N GLN A 626 4.65 6.79 36.30
CA GLN A 626 5.12 7.14 37.65
C GLN A 626 6.62 7.49 37.71
N SER A 627 7.41 7.11 36.70
CA SER A 627 8.86 7.36 36.71
C SER A 627 9.18 8.83 36.43
N PRO A 628 9.99 9.51 37.28
CA PRO A 628 10.43 10.88 37.03
C PRO A 628 11.23 10.95 35.71
N LYS A 629 10.97 11.95 34.87
CA LYS A 629 11.68 12.10 33.60
C LYS A 629 12.95 12.92 33.82
N LEU A 630 14.01 12.58 33.08
CA LEU A 630 15.28 13.33 33.16
C LEU A 630 15.10 14.82 32.83
N ALA A 631 14.19 15.15 31.91
CA ALA A 631 13.90 16.53 31.54
C ALA A 631 13.19 17.33 32.65
N ASP A 632 12.57 16.65 33.62
CA ASP A 632 11.90 17.30 34.76
C ASP A 632 12.92 17.77 35.81
N ALA A 633 14.07 17.09 35.91
CA ALA A 633 15.11 17.35 36.90
C ALA A 633 16.37 18.03 36.35
N TYR A 634 16.63 17.95 35.04
CA TYR A 634 17.88 18.40 34.44
C TYR A 634 17.68 19.18 33.13
N GLU A 635 18.51 20.21 32.92
CA GLU A 635 18.57 20.93 31.64
C GLU A 635 19.19 20.07 30.54
N VAL A 636 18.34 19.61 29.62
CA VAL A 636 18.76 18.88 28.43
C VAL A 636 19.00 19.87 27.28
N ARG A 637 20.22 19.92 26.75
CA ARG A 637 20.63 20.90 25.72
C ARG A 637 21.35 20.24 24.54
N GLN A 638 21.09 20.75 23.35
CA GLN A 638 21.88 20.43 22.15
C GLN A 638 23.19 21.22 22.18
N GLY A 639 24.29 20.57 21.84
CA GLY A 639 25.60 21.18 21.70
C GLY A 639 25.85 21.87 20.36
N MET A 640 27.11 22.19 20.09
CA MET A 640 27.61 22.74 18.84
C MET A 640 27.32 21.82 17.66
N ALA A 641 26.85 22.38 16.54
CA ALA A 641 27.01 21.77 15.23
C ALA A 641 28.07 22.54 14.45
N THR A 642 29.11 21.85 13.97
CA THR A 642 30.24 22.50 13.28
C THR A 642 29.92 22.95 11.85
N GLY A 643 28.95 22.32 11.19
CA GLY A 643 28.61 22.59 9.78
C GLY A 643 29.59 21.99 8.77
N ASP A 644 30.85 21.74 9.18
CA ASP A 644 31.88 21.08 8.40
C ASP A 644 32.82 20.28 9.32
N ASN A 645 32.54 18.98 9.47
CA ASN A 645 33.35 18.12 10.33
C ASN A 645 34.79 17.93 9.80
N HIS A 646 35.00 17.95 8.48
CA HIS A 646 36.33 17.74 7.90
C HIS A 646 37.25 18.92 8.20
N ARG A 647 36.70 20.13 8.19
CA ARG A 647 37.43 21.34 8.54
C ARG A 647 37.66 21.46 10.05
N PHE A 648 36.63 21.22 10.86
CA PHE A 648 36.64 21.65 12.27
C PHE A 648 36.90 20.56 13.30
N LEU A 649 36.92 19.28 12.92
CA LEU A 649 37.19 18.18 13.84
C LEU A 649 38.49 17.48 13.52
N ARG A 650 39.20 17.07 14.57
CA ARG A 650 40.37 16.18 14.50
C ARG A 650 40.25 15.10 15.56
N ARG A 651 41.04 14.05 15.41
CA ARG A 651 41.36 13.12 16.49
C ARG A 651 42.50 13.67 17.34
N PRO A 652 42.57 13.38 18.64
CA PRO A 652 43.62 13.95 19.50
C PRO A 652 45.03 13.61 19.04
N TRP A 653 45.23 12.41 18.47
CA TRP A 653 46.53 11.97 17.96
C TRP A 653 46.95 12.62 16.64
N GLU A 654 46.08 13.40 15.99
CA GLU A 654 46.42 14.19 14.81
C GLU A 654 47.09 15.52 15.16
N LEU A 655 47.11 15.90 16.44
CA LEU A 655 47.60 17.19 16.91
C LEU A 655 48.87 17.04 17.74
N SER A 656 49.73 18.06 17.71
CA SER A 656 50.81 18.16 18.68
C SER A 656 50.26 18.50 20.07
N ARG A 657 50.98 18.09 21.12
CA ARG A 657 50.58 18.36 22.51
C ARG A 657 50.42 19.85 22.84
N ARG A 658 51.07 20.73 22.09
CA ARG A 658 51.00 22.20 22.29
C ARG A 658 49.72 22.81 21.71
N GLU A 659 49.10 22.17 20.74
CA GLU A 659 47.91 22.68 20.06
C GLU A 659 46.60 22.27 20.75
N LEU A 660 46.64 21.17 21.52
CA LEU A 660 45.49 20.61 22.22
C LEU A 660 45.49 21.03 23.69
N TRP A 661 44.51 21.83 24.06
CA TRP A 661 44.18 22.07 25.46
C TRP A 661 43.29 20.93 25.96
N TYR A 662 43.65 20.26 27.05
CA TYR A 662 42.77 19.30 27.71
C TYR A 662 43.07 19.29 29.22
N VAL A 663 42.02 19.44 30.03
CA VAL A 663 42.13 19.38 31.50
C VAL A 663 41.01 18.51 32.06
N PRO A 664 41.25 17.85 33.21
CA PRO A 664 40.22 17.13 33.95
C PRO A 664 38.97 17.99 34.23
N VAL A 665 37.79 17.36 34.26
CA VAL A 665 36.48 18.06 34.38
C VAL A 665 36.30 18.84 35.69
N ASP A 666 37.01 18.43 36.74
CA ASP A 666 37.07 19.03 38.07
C ASP A 666 38.00 20.27 38.14
N SER A 667 38.92 20.44 37.19
CA SER A 667 39.75 21.65 37.09
C SER A 667 38.88 22.87 36.76
N SER A 668 39.13 24.03 37.35
CA SER A 668 38.46 25.30 37.02
C SER A 668 39.08 26.02 35.81
N ALA A 669 40.14 25.48 35.21
CA ALA A 669 40.84 26.10 34.09
C ALA A 669 39.93 26.21 32.85
N LEU A 670 40.04 27.34 32.16
CA LEU A 670 39.40 27.59 30.86
C LEU A 670 40.48 27.72 29.77
N PRO A 671 40.12 27.49 28.49
CA PRO A 671 41.03 27.73 27.37
C PRO A 671 41.49 29.19 27.32
N SER A 672 42.78 29.41 27.08
CA SER A 672 43.31 30.75 26.77
C SER A 672 42.97 31.17 25.34
N THR A 673 43.20 32.44 24.99
CA THR A 673 43.02 32.97 23.63
C THR A 673 43.89 32.27 22.58
N ASP A 674 45.05 31.76 22.99
CA ASP A 674 46.01 31.08 22.11
C ASP A 674 45.65 29.61 21.85
N THR A 675 44.67 29.08 22.59
CA THR A 675 44.23 27.69 22.48
C THR A 675 43.65 27.40 21.09
N GLN A 676 44.25 26.47 20.37
CA GLN A 676 43.84 26.13 19.01
C GLN A 676 42.76 25.06 18.96
N TRP A 677 42.83 24.05 19.84
CA TRP A 677 41.92 22.91 19.86
C TRP A 677 41.51 22.54 21.28
N VAL A 678 40.25 22.15 21.43
CA VAL A 678 39.69 21.71 22.73
C VAL A 678 38.92 20.40 22.57
N PRO A 679 38.69 19.65 23.67
CA PRO A 679 37.91 18.42 23.66
C PRO A 679 36.49 18.64 23.14
N TYR A 680 36.02 17.73 22.29
CA TYR A 680 34.69 17.80 21.68
C TYR A 680 33.92 16.48 21.82
N VAL A 681 32.78 16.53 22.51
CA VAL A 681 32.01 15.34 22.90
C VAL A 681 30.74 15.23 22.08
N LYS A 682 30.77 14.38 21.05
CA LYS A 682 29.59 14.10 20.21
C LYS A 682 28.66 13.05 20.84
N GLY A 683 27.60 13.46 21.52
CA GLY A 683 26.55 12.56 22.08
C GLY A 683 27.13 11.36 22.85
N ALA A 684 26.44 10.22 22.87
CA ALA A 684 26.97 8.95 23.41
C ALA A 684 26.66 7.73 22.53
N ALA A 685 26.38 7.93 21.24
CA ALA A 685 26.04 6.84 20.32
C ALA A 685 27.15 5.78 20.30
N GLY A 686 26.80 4.54 20.72
CA GLY A 686 27.73 3.42 20.80
C GLY A 686 28.78 3.48 21.91
N LYS A 687 28.65 4.40 22.89
CA LYS A 687 29.64 4.63 23.95
C LYS A 687 28.96 4.75 25.31
N THR A 688 29.60 4.21 26.35
CA THR A 688 29.07 4.19 27.72
C THR A 688 30.12 4.60 28.74
N TRP A 689 29.67 4.96 29.94
CA TRP A 689 30.49 5.22 31.14
C TRP A 689 31.27 6.53 31.09
N PHE A 690 32.37 6.59 30.34
CA PHE A 690 33.29 7.72 30.38
C PHE A 690 33.71 8.16 28.98
N GLU A 691 33.90 9.47 28.79
CA GLU A 691 34.45 10.05 27.56
C GLU A 691 35.91 9.61 27.33
N PRO A 692 36.24 8.92 26.23
CA PRO A 692 37.62 8.53 25.91
C PRO A 692 38.44 9.64 25.22
N LEU A 693 37.87 10.84 25.02
CA LEU A 693 38.42 11.95 24.22
C LEU A 693 38.54 11.57 22.74
N ASP A 694 37.41 11.28 22.10
CA ASP A 694 37.43 10.80 20.72
C ASP A 694 37.69 11.88 19.67
N HIS A 695 37.21 13.10 19.93
CA HIS A 695 37.29 14.21 18.99
C HIS A 695 37.73 15.47 19.72
N VAL A 696 38.37 16.34 18.97
CA VAL A 696 38.71 17.70 19.38
C VAL A 696 38.18 18.65 18.30
N VAL A 697 37.80 19.85 18.70
CA VAL A 697 37.20 20.86 17.83
C VAL A 697 38.09 22.10 17.77
N ARG A 698 38.14 22.71 16.59
CA ARG A 698 38.85 23.98 16.34
C ARG A 698 38.27 25.06 17.26
N TRP A 699 39.12 25.63 18.10
CA TRP A 699 38.74 26.60 19.13
C TRP A 699 39.48 27.94 19.04
N GLY A 700 40.47 28.06 18.17
CA GLY A 700 41.24 29.29 17.98
C GLY A 700 40.36 30.55 18.00
N LEU A 701 40.77 31.54 18.81
CA LEU A 701 40.02 32.78 19.05
C LEU A 701 38.56 32.54 19.52
N GLY A 702 38.35 31.57 20.41
CA GLY A 702 37.02 31.28 20.99
C GLY A 702 36.03 30.69 19.97
N ALA A 703 36.54 29.85 19.06
CA ALA A 703 35.83 29.23 17.95
C ALA A 703 35.24 30.22 16.93
N LEU A 704 35.89 31.37 16.73
CA LEU A 704 35.44 32.40 15.79
C LEU A 704 35.18 31.84 14.39
N GLU A 705 36.08 31.00 13.87
CA GLU A 705 35.92 30.36 12.56
C GLU A 705 34.64 29.53 12.45
N ILE A 706 34.24 28.84 13.51
CA ILE A 706 33.01 28.06 13.54
C ILE A 706 31.83 29.01 13.64
N LYS A 707 31.90 30.02 14.52
CA LYS A 707 30.81 30.99 14.74
C LYS A 707 30.45 31.75 13.48
N THR A 708 31.43 32.04 12.62
CA THR A 708 31.23 32.76 11.35
C THR A 708 31.10 31.82 10.13
N HIS A 709 31.11 30.50 10.33
CA HIS A 709 31.07 29.55 9.21
C HIS A 709 29.75 29.60 8.44
N THR A 710 29.84 30.00 7.17
CA THR A 710 28.70 30.05 6.23
C THR A 710 28.88 29.08 5.07
N ARG A 711 27.76 28.54 4.56
CA ARG A 711 27.68 27.78 3.32
C ARG A 711 26.47 28.27 2.54
N ASN A 712 26.64 28.59 1.26
CA ASN A 712 25.59 29.12 0.37
C ASN A 712 24.88 30.36 0.97
N GLY A 713 25.65 31.31 1.52
CA GLY A 713 25.13 32.56 2.08
C GLY A 713 24.35 32.42 3.40
N ARG A 714 24.32 31.24 4.03
CA ARG A 714 23.68 31.01 5.34
C ARG A 714 24.67 30.46 6.35
N GLN A 715 24.52 30.81 7.62
CA GLN A 715 25.33 30.23 8.69
C GLN A 715 25.10 28.72 8.73
N ALA A 716 26.17 27.97 8.49
CA ALA A 716 26.16 26.51 8.36
C ALA A 716 26.44 25.81 9.70
N SER A 717 27.16 26.46 10.60
CA SER A 717 27.36 26.02 11.98
C SER A 717 26.20 26.44 12.90
N ARG A 718 26.13 25.83 14.08
CA ARG A 718 25.21 26.16 15.18
C ARG A 718 25.97 26.10 16.52
N PRO A 719 26.73 27.12 16.90
CA PRO A 719 27.42 27.20 18.20
C PRO A 719 26.43 27.59 19.31
N GLN A 720 25.48 26.71 19.62
CA GLN A 720 24.42 26.98 20.59
C GLN A 720 24.83 26.60 22.02
N ASN A 721 24.14 27.16 23.01
CA ASN A 721 24.27 26.74 24.41
C ASN A 721 25.70 26.89 24.99
N GLU A 722 26.47 27.86 24.50
CA GLU A 722 27.88 28.07 24.87
C GLU A 722 28.12 28.22 26.37
N ARG A 723 27.12 28.73 27.11
CA ARG A 723 27.17 28.85 28.57
C ARG A 723 27.45 27.53 29.29
N PHE A 724 27.18 26.39 28.65
CA PHE A 724 27.42 25.04 29.18
C PHE A 724 28.73 24.41 28.72
N TYR A 725 29.45 25.02 27.78
CA TYR A 725 30.74 24.51 27.36
C TYR A 725 31.70 24.49 28.54
N PHE A 726 32.57 23.48 28.53
CA PHE A 726 33.54 23.25 29.59
C PHE A 726 32.88 23.09 30.96
N ARG A 727 31.59 22.74 31.08
CA ARG A 727 30.99 22.36 32.36
C ARG A 727 30.97 20.82 32.51
N PRO A 728 31.02 20.32 33.76
CA PRO A 728 30.70 18.92 34.03
C PRO A 728 29.32 18.57 33.49
N GLY A 729 29.13 17.34 33.03
CA GLY A 729 27.86 16.89 32.51
C GLY A 729 27.92 15.50 31.90
N VAL A 730 26.74 15.02 31.53
CA VAL A 730 26.52 13.73 30.89
C VAL A 730 26.13 13.96 29.45
N CYS A 731 26.80 13.29 28.52
CA CYS A 731 26.34 13.21 27.13
C CYS A 731 25.57 11.90 26.96
N TYR A 732 24.52 11.92 26.15
CA TYR A 732 23.66 10.76 25.92
C TYR A 732 23.39 10.56 24.42
N SER A 733 22.90 9.37 24.05
CA SER A 733 22.44 9.06 22.70
C SER A 733 21.11 9.74 22.43
N THR A 734 21.04 10.64 21.45
CA THR A 734 19.79 11.30 21.05
C THR A 734 18.83 10.36 20.33
N ILE A 735 19.35 9.39 19.59
CA ILE A 735 18.60 8.40 18.81
C ILE A 735 19.30 7.05 18.97
N GLY A 736 18.54 5.99 19.25
CA GLY A 736 19.04 4.63 19.31
C GLY A 736 18.03 3.64 19.85
N ALA A 737 18.22 2.35 19.55
CA ALA A 737 17.42 1.27 20.15
C ALA A 737 17.76 1.01 21.62
N ARG A 738 18.86 1.58 22.11
CA ARG A 738 19.30 1.54 23.51
C ARG A 738 19.67 2.96 23.94
N PHE A 739 19.36 3.30 25.17
CA PHE A 739 19.87 4.52 25.79
C PHE A 739 21.31 4.29 26.24
N SER A 740 22.23 5.11 25.75
CA SER A 740 23.60 5.12 26.23
C SER A 740 23.97 6.52 26.71
N ALA A 741 24.78 6.58 27.77
CA ALA A 741 25.24 7.81 28.37
C ALA A 741 26.70 7.68 28.81
N ARG A 742 27.43 8.79 28.77
CA ARG A 742 28.83 8.88 29.21
C ARG A 742 29.09 10.18 29.96
N LEU A 743 29.84 10.07 31.04
CA LEU A 743 30.33 11.20 31.83
C LEU A 743 31.53 11.85 31.13
N ARG A 744 31.56 13.19 31.14
CA ARG A 744 32.70 13.94 30.62
C ARG A 744 33.88 13.85 31.57
N ARG A 745 35.00 13.30 31.10
CA ARG A 745 36.28 13.28 31.84
C ARG A 745 37.05 14.59 31.71
N TYR A 746 36.83 15.32 30.63
CA TYR A 746 37.54 16.54 30.30
C TYR A 746 36.58 17.72 30.18
N ARG A 747 37.05 18.92 30.53
CA ARG A 747 36.41 20.17 30.16
C ARG A 747 36.29 20.21 28.63
N SER A 748 35.07 20.20 28.12
CA SER A 748 34.79 19.95 26.70
C SER A 748 33.66 20.80 26.15
N VAL A 749 33.72 21.05 24.85
CA VAL A 749 32.57 21.45 24.03
C VAL A 749 31.80 20.17 23.68
N PHE A 750 30.50 20.27 23.45
CA PHE A 750 29.63 19.15 23.13
C PHE A 750 28.69 19.50 21.99
#